data_AF-A0A0A7RED7-F1
#
_entry.id   AF-A0A0A7RED7-F1
#
_cell.length_a   1.000
_cell.length_b   1.000
_cell.length_c   1.000
_cell.angle_alpha   90.00
_cell.angle_beta   90.00
_cell.angle_gamma   90.00
#
_symmetry.space_group_name_H-M   'P 1'
#
loop_
_entity.id
_entity.type
_entity.pdbx_description
1 polymer ?
#
loop_
_entity_poly.entity_id
_entity_poly.type
_entity_poly.pdbx_seq_one_letter_code
_entity_poly.pdbx_strand_id
1 'polypeptide(L)'
;MTNLKPYIIYDWKETILKNSKDNYYINESIPKTFSKKICGGRFFNSTLSGNWKSWTLTDEGEGPHPVLKCTIDNGYLEIYSNTFSEKHSLKDIEIKVCMSIKPNSDGTHSLCKNSFYIKNNSLKLSEDRLIVSHCLDKLILAWFKDNHKYIELFINRSRIQTRVEGDLSLLGWDIESSVSYKTMNEFIKKDNLYEKKFYESVTFRKMEVTIDGEFGPWQMTTGADGRNIRFLCPIKSATYKIDEDVYIAKPDNFIIIQVDLKYFDSKTTITDPSGLNNGQQFNLKVKTDSTDEIDAVILVGSKITVVDDSLFEGDDVYLEIVFRTWFNNNIQKFTQIFSYILLNETSKIPEYQWLKPTQISYGSASVTTPDPSNPNKEISNLDASTFAAMAMVENHKNDRPNHAVDNRFLELSKTPAAFAISMPEFLKHFLVTGLQAMQIDNLDAFEVSSENLVITNKKKINFGKIQDQNRQVDALIEPNNFKLAIQNNQVVVEIVDATWQQVVGVTGHFGYRQAYNLILKNENNVYKPMLEESGDVTISYMVTEEAWKTKQDAIISATVGLVVGTIIGTAFSKLSDKLYKFLKSKFIVKNKKASLKISGKDINEVIEMSDLSKSQLLSIKKANAKISTEEVGLISQNGSTSLENLALFKNKPRPIGERVQILGLKLVSGLITTFGWSIGFVLPDILKDVINANINNDFEVLPGIQQFTQQCIGSIQWPDNSELKIDFAKLQGVYLLGGNLVKIPESN
;
A
#
# COMPACT_ATOMS: atom_id res chain seq x y z
N MET A 1 -17.47 3.07 5.95
CA MET A 1 -16.14 3.00 6.62
C MET A 1 -15.80 1.54 6.75
N THR A 2 -14.63 1.13 6.28
CA THR A 2 -14.11 -0.22 6.49
C THR A 2 -13.74 -0.42 7.96
N ASN A 3 -13.93 -1.62 8.48
CA ASN A 3 -13.51 -2.00 9.84
C ASN A 3 -11.98 -2.25 9.93
N LEU A 4 -11.18 -1.67 9.03
CA LEU A 4 -9.73 -1.85 9.05
C LEU A 4 -9.15 -1.08 10.22
N LYS A 5 -8.25 -1.72 10.96
CA LYS A 5 -7.46 -1.02 11.97
C LYS A 5 -6.58 0.02 11.26
N PRO A 6 -6.44 1.23 11.82
CA PRO A 6 -5.50 2.21 11.27
C PRO A 6 -4.06 1.66 11.29
N TYR A 7 -3.27 2.03 10.29
CA TYR A 7 -1.84 1.74 10.25
C TYR A 7 -1.08 2.86 10.93
N ILE A 8 -0.04 2.52 11.67
CA ILE A 8 0.78 3.49 12.41
C ILE A 8 2.15 3.54 11.75
N ILE A 9 2.42 4.67 11.10
CA ILE A 9 3.73 4.99 10.55
C ILE A 9 4.58 5.54 11.70
N TYR A 10 5.78 4.98 11.88
CA TYR A 10 6.77 5.49 12.81
C TYR A 10 7.81 6.32 12.05
N ASP A 11 7.89 7.63 12.33
CA ASP A 11 8.91 8.50 11.74
C ASP A 11 10.11 8.61 12.69
N TRP A 12 11.04 7.66 12.54
CA TRP A 12 12.25 7.62 13.37
C TRP A 12 13.18 8.81 13.12
N LYS A 13 13.21 9.34 11.88
CA LYS A 13 14.04 10.51 11.54
C LYS A 13 13.54 11.76 12.26
N GLU A 14 12.24 12.03 12.20
CA GLU A 14 11.63 13.15 12.92
C GLU A 14 11.72 12.97 14.44
N THR A 15 11.55 11.74 14.93
CA THR A 15 11.72 11.39 16.34
C THR A 15 13.11 11.79 16.85
N ILE A 16 14.18 11.47 16.13
CA ILE A 16 15.55 11.81 16.56
C ILE A 16 15.77 13.32 16.60
N LEU A 17 15.31 14.03 15.55
CA LEU A 17 15.44 15.48 15.48
C LEU A 17 14.79 16.17 16.69
N LYS A 18 13.60 15.71 17.10
CA LYS A 18 12.86 16.26 18.25
C LYS A 18 13.47 15.88 19.61
N ASN A 19 14.08 14.70 19.73
CA ASN A 19 14.68 14.26 21.00
C ASN A 19 16.10 14.78 21.26
N SER A 20 16.78 15.34 20.25
CA SER A 20 18.17 15.83 20.37
C SER A 20 18.42 16.77 21.57
N LYS A 21 17.43 17.57 21.98
CA LYS A 21 17.53 18.49 23.12
C LYS A 21 17.14 17.87 24.47
N ASP A 22 16.22 16.91 24.48
CA ASP A 22 15.64 16.32 25.69
C ASP A 22 16.38 15.05 26.14
N ASN A 23 17.25 14.51 25.29
CA ASN A 23 17.94 13.24 25.51
C ASN A 23 18.74 13.19 26.82
N TYR A 24 19.28 14.32 27.29
CA TYR A 24 19.96 14.40 28.59
C TYR A 24 19.04 14.01 29.75
N TYR A 25 17.85 14.62 29.84
CA TYR A 25 16.89 14.36 30.91
C TYR A 25 16.33 12.94 30.89
N ILE A 26 16.22 12.33 29.70
CA ILE A 26 15.80 10.92 29.58
C ILE A 26 16.88 10.01 30.17
N ASN A 27 18.15 10.26 29.87
CA ASN A 27 19.28 9.47 30.38
C ASN A 27 19.45 9.57 31.90
N GLU A 28 19.04 10.67 32.55
CA GLU A 28 19.04 10.76 34.02
C GLU A 28 18.11 9.75 34.71
N SER A 29 17.10 9.26 34.00
CA SER A 29 16.14 8.28 34.55
C SER A 29 16.56 6.81 34.38
N ILE A 30 17.71 6.56 33.75
CA ILE A 30 18.24 5.22 33.51
C ILE A 30 19.33 4.92 34.56
N PRO A 31 19.41 3.68 35.09
CA PRO A 31 20.52 3.29 35.96
C PRO A 31 21.86 3.56 35.30
N LYS A 32 22.75 4.29 35.98
CA LYS A 32 24.09 4.59 35.45
C LYS A 32 24.99 3.36 35.39
N THR A 33 24.83 2.43 36.33
CA THR A 33 25.64 1.21 36.44
C THR A 33 24.89 0.00 35.90
N PHE A 34 25.59 -0.91 35.24
CA PHE A 34 25.08 -2.23 34.87
C PHE A 34 26.05 -3.33 35.31
N SER A 35 25.48 -4.50 35.62
CA SER A 35 26.24 -5.70 35.88
C SER A 35 25.40 -6.93 35.54
N LYS A 36 26.01 -7.91 34.90
CA LYS A 36 25.38 -9.19 34.61
C LYS A 36 26.44 -10.29 34.67
N LYS A 37 26.06 -11.41 35.26
CA LYS A 37 26.89 -12.60 35.32
C LYS A 37 26.12 -13.76 34.68
N ILE A 38 26.79 -14.52 33.84
CA ILE A 38 26.33 -15.82 33.39
C ILE A 38 27.38 -16.83 33.85
N CYS A 39 26.94 -17.77 34.68
CA CYS A 39 27.70 -18.97 34.98
C CYS A 39 27.13 -20.05 34.07
N GLY A 40 27.88 -20.56 33.09
CA GLY A 40 27.30 -21.48 32.11
C GLY A 40 28.34 -22.35 31.40
N GLY A 41 28.12 -23.66 31.46
CA GLY A 41 28.84 -24.67 30.69
C GLY A 41 30.03 -25.30 31.42
N ARG A 42 30.65 -26.31 30.80
CA ARG A 42 31.84 -27.00 31.35
C ARG A 42 33.09 -26.11 31.38
N PHE A 43 33.14 -25.07 30.54
CA PHE A 43 34.39 -24.38 30.21
C PHE A 43 34.44 -22.89 30.50
N PHE A 44 33.34 -22.27 30.98
CA PHE A 44 33.29 -20.81 30.99
C PHE A 44 32.33 -20.14 31.99
N ASN A 45 32.75 -18.99 32.50
CA ASN A 45 31.94 -18.03 33.24
C ASN A 45 32.22 -16.63 32.69
N SER A 46 31.18 -15.81 32.67
CA SER A 46 31.25 -14.44 32.17
C SER A 46 30.73 -13.45 33.19
N THR A 47 31.47 -12.35 33.39
CA THR A 47 30.99 -11.18 34.13
C THR A 47 31.11 -9.93 33.28
N LEU A 48 30.00 -9.24 33.13
CA LEU A 48 29.90 -7.93 32.51
C LEU A 48 29.64 -6.90 33.60
N SER A 49 30.40 -5.80 33.64
CA SER A 49 30.11 -4.69 34.55
C SER A 49 30.61 -3.36 33.99
N GLY A 50 29.86 -2.30 34.19
CA GLY A 50 30.26 -0.97 33.73
C GLY A 50 29.26 0.14 34.05
N ASN A 51 29.52 1.29 33.45
CA ASN A 51 28.68 2.48 33.50
C ASN A 51 28.22 2.87 32.09
N TRP A 52 26.94 3.22 31.96
CA TRP A 52 26.40 3.80 30.74
C TRP A 52 26.82 5.26 30.60
N LYS A 53 27.25 5.64 29.40
CA LYS A 53 27.48 7.03 28.99
C LYS A 53 26.18 7.68 28.55
N SER A 54 25.47 7.03 27.63
CA SER A 54 24.24 7.53 27.05
C SER A 54 23.49 6.47 26.25
N TRP A 55 22.17 6.57 26.21
CA TRP A 55 21.26 5.83 25.35
C TRP A 55 20.60 6.81 24.37
N THR A 56 20.52 6.45 23.10
CA THR A 56 19.98 7.29 22.01
C THR A 56 19.21 6.44 21.00
N LEU A 57 17.99 6.84 20.61
CA LEU A 57 17.32 6.24 19.44
C LEU A 57 18.08 6.58 18.15
N THR A 58 18.06 5.67 17.18
CA THR A 58 18.61 5.87 15.83
C THR A 58 17.52 5.75 14.76
N ASP A 59 17.81 6.17 13.52
CA ASP A 59 16.90 6.08 12.37
C ASP A 59 17.09 4.78 11.58
N GLU A 60 17.83 3.84 12.15
CA GLU A 60 18.05 2.50 11.59
C GLU A 60 16.90 1.54 11.90
N GLY A 61 15.95 1.97 12.73
CA GLY A 61 14.70 1.25 13.02
C GLY A 61 13.69 1.41 11.89
N GLU A 62 12.81 0.42 11.76
CA GLU A 62 11.76 0.40 10.74
C GLU A 62 10.45 -0.07 11.37
N GLY A 63 9.35 0.59 11.00
CA GLY A 63 8.04 0.32 11.60
C GLY A 63 8.08 0.38 13.14
N PRO A 64 7.42 -0.55 13.84
CA PRO A 64 7.40 -0.64 15.30
C PRO A 64 8.69 -1.22 15.90
N HIS A 65 9.82 -1.21 15.16
CA HIS A 65 11.09 -1.78 15.60
C HIS A 65 12.19 -0.73 15.77
N PRO A 66 12.17 0.06 16.87
CA PRO A 66 13.24 1.03 17.14
C PRO A 66 14.60 0.36 17.34
N VAL A 67 15.64 1.07 16.92
CA VAL A 67 17.03 0.74 17.26
C VAL A 67 17.53 1.72 18.31
N LEU A 68 17.91 1.18 19.47
CA LEU A 68 18.48 1.91 20.58
C LEU A 68 19.99 1.72 20.61
N LYS A 69 20.74 2.80 20.42
CA LYS A 69 22.20 2.83 20.58
C LYS A 69 22.56 3.17 22.02
N CYS A 70 23.31 2.29 22.66
CA CYS A 70 23.77 2.42 24.05
C CYS A 70 25.29 2.51 24.06
N THR A 71 25.85 3.59 24.59
CA THR A 71 27.30 3.80 24.71
C THR A 71 27.74 3.55 26.14
N ILE A 72 28.79 2.75 26.31
CA ILE A 72 29.42 2.45 27.60
C ILE A 72 30.48 3.52 27.90
N ASP A 73 30.43 4.14 29.07
CA ASP A 73 31.43 5.14 29.50
C ASP A 73 32.73 4.44 29.91
N ASN A 74 32.59 3.48 30.82
CA ASN A 74 33.68 2.63 31.28
C ASN A 74 33.11 1.29 31.75
N GLY A 75 33.94 0.26 31.80
CA GLY A 75 33.51 -1.07 32.20
C GLY A 75 34.41 -2.15 31.66
N TYR A 76 34.04 -3.40 31.94
CA TYR A 76 34.75 -4.55 31.45
C TYR A 76 33.82 -5.73 31.17
N LEU A 77 34.27 -6.57 30.25
CA LEU A 77 33.81 -7.93 30.07
C LEU A 77 34.93 -8.86 30.54
N GLU A 78 34.66 -9.66 31.56
CA GLU A 78 35.57 -10.68 32.05
C GLU A 78 35.05 -12.06 31.67
N ILE A 79 35.94 -12.81 31.03
CA ILE A 79 35.74 -14.11 30.43
C ILE A 79 36.71 -15.05 31.14
N TYR A 80 36.21 -15.94 32.01
CA TYR A 80 37.06 -16.79 32.84
C TYR A 80 36.58 -18.24 32.96
N SER A 81 37.49 -19.13 33.32
CA SER A 81 37.25 -20.54 33.64
C SER A 81 38.09 -20.93 34.87
N ASN A 82 38.13 -22.22 35.21
CA ASN A 82 39.03 -22.71 36.25
C ASN A 82 40.52 -22.58 35.87
N THR A 83 40.83 -22.40 34.59
CA THR A 83 42.20 -22.43 34.06
C THR A 83 42.66 -21.13 33.40
N PHE A 84 41.76 -20.15 33.18
CA PHE A 84 42.11 -18.85 32.62
C PHE A 84 41.17 -17.73 33.07
N SER A 85 41.62 -16.47 32.97
CA SER A 85 40.75 -15.28 32.96
C SER A 85 41.27 -14.28 31.93
N GLU A 86 40.37 -13.70 31.15
CA GLU A 86 40.64 -12.59 30.22
C GLU A 86 39.66 -11.46 30.52
N LYS A 87 40.19 -10.23 30.64
CA LYS A 87 39.40 -9.04 30.95
C LYS A 87 39.57 -8.02 29.84
N HIS A 88 38.45 -7.64 29.23
CA HIS A 88 38.38 -6.71 28.11
C HIS A 88 37.79 -5.38 28.58
N SER A 89 38.43 -4.27 28.22
CA SER A 89 37.88 -2.93 28.46
C SER A 89 36.70 -2.67 27.54
N LEU A 90 35.63 -2.10 28.07
CA LEU A 90 34.44 -1.70 27.31
C LEU A 90 34.29 -0.18 27.18
N LYS A 91 35.37 0.58 27.42
CA LYS A 91 35.35 2.04 27.32
C LYS A 91 34.95 2.48 25.90
N ASP A 92 33.95 3.36 25.82
CA ASP A 92 33.39 3.93 24.60
C ASP A 92 32.84 2.90 23.59
N ILE A 93 32.56 1.67 24.04
CA ILE A 93 31.90 0.66 23.20
C ILE A 93 30.42 1.03 23.02
N GLU A 94 29.97 0.97 21.77
CA GLU A 94 28.59 1.20 21.37
C GLU A 94 27.90 -0.12 21.08
N ILE A 95 26.66 -0.26 21.54
CA ILE A 95 25.83 -1.44 21.34
C ILE A 95 24.48 -0.99 20.80
N LYS A 96 24.06 -1.54 19.67
CA LYS A 96 22.73 -1.26 19.11
C LYS A 96 21.80 -2.42 19.42
N VAL A 97 20.72 -2.12 20.11
CA VAL A 97 19.68 -3.08 20.49
C VAL A 97 18.42 -2.75 19.71
N CYS A 98 17.85 -3.76 19.07
CA CYS A 98 16.56 -3.66 18.41
C CYS A 98 15.49 -4.39 19.24
N MET A 99 14.27 -3.89 19.20
CA MET A 99 13.13 -4.38 19.98
C MET A 99 11.84 -4.06 19.24
N SER A 100 10.74 -4.72 19.58
CA SER A 100 9.41 -4.36 19.09
C SER A 100 8.62 -3.61 20.16
N ILE A 101 7.95 -2.54 19.75
CA ILE A 101 7.04 -1.75 20.59
C ILE A 101 5.59 -1.89 20.12
N LYS A 102 4.65 -1.74 21.05
CA LYS A 102 3.21 -1.67 20.75
C LYS A 102 2.59 -0.44 21.37
N PRO A 103 1.83 0.35 20.61
CA PRO A 103 1.18 1.53 21.16
C PRO A 103 -0.01 1.11 22.04
N ASN A 104 -0.15 1.81 23.17
CA ASN A 104 -1.24 1.70 24.12
C ASN A 104 -2.25 2.84 23.87
N SER A 105 -3.47 2.69 24.38
CA SER A 105 -4.54 3.69 24.19
C SER A 105 -4.26 5.04 24.87
N ASP A 106 -3.36 5.08 25.85
CA ASP A 106 -2.96 6.29 26.57
C ASP A 106 -1.77 7.02 25.91
N GLY A 107 -1.32 6.56 24.73
CA GLY A 107 -0.20 7.12 23.99
C GLY A 107 1.18 6.63 24.45
N THR A 108 1.24 5.76 25.47
CA THR A 108 2.47 5.04 25.82
C THR A 108 2.69 3.83 24.90
N HIS A 109 3.83 3.18 25.04
CA HIS A 109 4.21 1.98 24.32
C HIS A 109 4.61 0.88 25.30
N SER A 110 4.17 -0.33 25.01
CA SER A 110 4.57 -1.56 25.67
C SER A 110 5.67 -2.26 24.89
N LEU A 111 6.63 -2.88 25.58
CA LEU A 111 7.68 -3.68 24.94
C LEU A 111 7.26 -5.13 24.76
N CYS A 112 7.52 -5.69 23.58
CA CYS A 112 7.38 -7.12 23.35
C CYS A 112 8.57 -7.86 23.99
N LYS A 113 8.36 -8.46 25.16
CA LYS A 113 9.42 -9.03 26.02
C LYS A 113 10.40 -10.01 25.33
N ASN A 114 9.95 -10.70 24.29
CA ASN A 114 10.76 -11.70 23.56
C ASN A 114 11.28 -11.20 22.20
N SER A 115 11.20 -9.90 21.92
CA SER A 115 11.60 -9.32 20.62
C SER A 115 13.01 -8.74 20.58
N PHE A 116 13.71 -8.68 21.73
CA PHE A 116 15.01 -8.05 21.82
C PHE A 116 16.10 -8.87 21.13
N TYR A 117 16.95 -8.19 20.38
CA TYR A 117 18.19 -8.73 19.84
C TYR A 117 19.24 -7.63 19.68
N ILE A 118 20.51 -8.03 19.64
CA ILE A 118 21.61 -7.11 19.35
C ILE A 118 21.74 -7.00 17.84
N LYS A 119 21.66 -5.77 17.32
CA LYS A 119 21.83 -5.48 15.89
C LYS A 119 23.30 -5.44 15.51
N ASN A 120 24.12 -4.77 16.32
CA ASN A 120 25.58 -4.81 16.25
C ASN A 120 26.21 -4.22 17.53
N ASN A 121 27.53 -4.36 17.65
CA ASN A 121 28.34 -3.68 18.65
C ASN A 121 29.65 -3.18 18.01
N SER A 122 30.30 -2.19 18.63
CA SER A 122 31.53 -1.58 18.10
C SER A 122 32.82 -2.25 18.61
N LEU A 123 32.74 -3.44 19.21
CA LEU A 123 33.90 -4.14 19.78
C LEU A 123 34.72 -4.75 18.64
N LYS A 124 35.83 -4.09 18.30
CA LYS A 124 36.75 -4.55 17.25
C LYS A 124 37.58 -5.73 17.75
N LEU A 125 37.42 -6.89 17.13
CA LEU A 125 38.12 -8.12 17.48
C LEU A 125 38.57 -8.85 16.23
N SER A 126 39.66 -9.61 16.34
CA SER A 126 40.07 -10.61 15.35
C SER A 126 39.12 -11.81 15.37
N GLU A 127 39.05 -12.58 14.27
CA GLU A 127 38.13 -13.72 14.10
C GLU A 127 38.26 -14.79 15.20
N ASP A 128 39.46 -15.00 15.75
CA ASP A 128 39.74 -15.91 16.87
C ASP A 128 39.10 -15.48 18.21
N ARG A 129 38.50 -14.29 18.26
CA ARG A 129 37.88 -13.69 19.44
C ARG A 129 36.38 -13.44 19.31
N LEU A 130 35.70 -14.05 18.32
CA LEU A 130 34.24 -13.96 18.16
C LEU A 130 33.45 -14.33 19.43
N ILE A 131 33.98 -15.26 20.24
CA ILE A 131 33.44 -15.60 21.56
C ILE A 131 33.29 -14.39 22.48
N VAL A 132 34.23 -13.45 22.45
CA VAL A 132 34.20 -12.25 23.30
C VAL A 132 33.04 -11.34 22.90
N SER A 133 32.86 -11.10 21.59
CA SER A 133 31.76 -10.29 21.05
C SER A 133 30.40 -10.95 21.35
N HIS A 134 30.28 -12.26 21.13
CA HIS A 134 29.05 -12.99 21.39
C HIS A 134 28.68 -13.02 22.88
N CYS A 135 29.66 -13.19 23.77
CA CYS A 135 29.44 -13.11 25.20
C CYS A 135 28.99 -11.71 25.64
N LEU A 136 29.58 -10.64 25.07
CA LEU A 136 29.11 -9.28 25.31
C LEU A 136 27.63 -9.15 24.94
N ASP A 137 27.27 -9.57 23.72
CA ASP A 137 25.91 -9.49 23.20
C ASP A 137 24.92 -10.26 24.08
N LYS A 138 25.25 -11.51 24.45
CA LYS A 138 24.39 -12.37 25.29
C LYS A 138 24.18 -11.78 26.68
N LEU A 139 25.24 -11.27 27.33
CA LEU A 139 25.15 -10.67 28.68
C LEU A 139 24.37 -9.36 28.67
N ILE A 140 24.61 -8.50 27.67
CA ILE A 140 23.90 -7.23 27.52
C ILE A 140 22.43 -7.48 27.23
N LEU A 141 22.12 -8.41 26.33
CA LEU A 141 20.74 -8.78 26.01
C LEU A 141 20.02 -9.35 27.24
N ALA A 142 20.68 -10.22 28.02
CA ALA A 142 20.13 -10.74 29.26
C ALA A 142 19.92 -9.63 30.29
N TRP A 143 20.83 -8.67 30.40
CA TRP A 143 20.64 -7.49 31.26
C TRP A 143 19.42 -6.68 30.82
N PHE A 144 19.27 -6.40 29.53
CA PHE A 144 18.10 -5.66 29.01
C PHE A 144 16.79 -6.39 29.25
N LYS A 145 16.74 -7.72 29.13
CA LYS A 145 15.54 -8.51 29.44
C LYS A 145 15.14 -8.39 30.91
N ASP A 146 16.08 -8.50 31.83
CA ASP A 146 15.84 -8.32 33.27
C ASP A 146 15.43 -6.88 33.62
N ASN A 147 15.91 -5.92 32.83
CA ASN A 147 15.78 -4.48 33.09
C ASN A 147 14.84 -3.77 32.09
N HIS A 148 13.95 -4.51 31.41
CA HIS A 148 13.11 -4.00 30.32
C HIS A 148 12.26 -2.79 30.72
N LYS A 149 11.85 -2.68 31.99
CA LYS A 149 11.12 -1.53 32.53
C LYS A 149 11.81 -0.18 32.28
N TYR A 150 13.15 -0.14 32.31
CA TYR A 150 13.90 1.10 32.05
C TYR A 150 13.92 1.44 30.56
N ILE A 151 13.95 0.42 29.70
CA ILE A 151 13.81 0.60 28.26
C ILE A 151 12.40 1.12 27.94
N GLU A 152 11.37 0.56 28.58
CA GLU A 152 9.99 0.99 28.37
C GLU A 152 9.80 2.45 28.81
N LEU A 153 10.37 2.81 29.95
CA LEU A 153 10.42 4.21 30.41
C LEU A 153 11.15 5.11 29.41
N PHE A 154 12.28 4.67 28.87
CA PHE A 154 13.03 5.42 27.86
C PHE A 154 12.19 5.67 26.61
N ILE A 155 11.59 4.61 26.05
CA ILE A 155 10.70 4.67 24.88
C ILE A 155 9.54 5.64 25.13
N ASN A 156 8.87 5.53 26.27
CA ASN A 156 7.72 6.37 26.62
C ASN A 156 8.09 7.84 26.84
N ARG A 157 9.34 8.15 27.18
CA ARG A 157 9.86 9.52 27.28
C ARG A 157 10.42 10.06 25.97
N SER A 158 10.69 9.20 24.99
CA SER A 158 11.34 9.54 23.72
C SER A 158 10.40 10.15 22.68
N ARG A 159 9.25 10.73 23.08
CA ARG A 159 8.29 11.46 22.20
C ARG A 159 8.24 10.93 20.76
N ILE A 160 7.92 9.65 20.60
CA ILE A 160 7.97 8.98 19.31
C ILE A 160 6.97 9.66 18.36
N GLN A 161 7.46 10.05 17.18
CA GLN A 161 6.62 10.67 16.15
C GLN A 161 5.93 9.56 15.37
N THR A 162 4.60 9.56 15.43
CA THR A 162 3.77 8.62 14.69
C THR A 162 2.74 9.36 13.85
N ARG A 163 2.42 8.79 12.69
CA ARG A 163 1.30 9.21 11.84
C ARG A 163 0.33 8.05 11.70
N VAL A 164 -0.95 8.35 11.82
CA VAL A 164 -2.01 7.35 11.69
C VAL A 164 -2.60 7.42 10.29
N GLU A 165 -2.52 6.32 9.56
CA GLU A 165 -3.17 6.13 8.26
C GLU A 165 -4.48 5.38 8.45
N GLY A 166 -5.59 6.12 8.33
CA GLY A 166 -6.93 5.55 8.41
C GLY A 166 -7.27 4.66 7.22
N ASP A 167 -6.79 5.02 6.03
CA ASP A 167 -6.95 4.27 4.78
C ASP A 167 -5.65 3.56 4.40
N LEU A 168 -5.69 2.68 3.37
CA LEU A 168 -4.49 2.02 2.87
C LEU A 168 -3.53 3.02 2.22
N SER A 169 -2.23 2.76 2.26
CA SER A 169 -1.23 3.66 1.65
C SER A 169 -0.04 2.91 1.06
N LEU A 170 0.45 3.39 -0.09
CA LEU A 170 1.74 2.98 -0.66
C LEU A 170 2.93 3.74 -0.06
N LEU A 171 2.68 4.59 0.95
CA LEU A 171 3.72 5.24 1.77
C LEU A 171 4.81 5.96 0.95
N GLY A 172 4.39 6.61 -0.14
CA GLY A 172 5.27 7.38 -1.04
C GLY A 172 5.66 6.68 -2.33
N TRP A 173 5.23 5.43 -2.56
CA TRP A 173 5.40 4.71 -3.83
C TRP A 173 4.19 4.88 -4.75
N ASP A 174 4.42 4.72 -6.06
CA ASP A 174 3.37 4.84 -7.08
C ASP A 174 2.64 3.52 -7.30
N ILE A 175 3.39 2.42 -7.34
CA ILE A 175 2.88 1.05 -7.48
C ILE A 175 3.58 0.08 -6.55
N GLU A 176 2.86 -0.97 -6.16
CA GLU A 176 3.36 -2.06 -5.31
C GLU A 176 2.80 -3.41 -5.77
N SER A 177 3.67 -4.40 -5.90
CA SER A 177 3.33 -5.81 -6.06
C SER A 177 3.68 -6.56 -4.78
N SER A 178 2.72 -7.30 -4.23
CA SER A 178 2.81 -7.89 -2.89
C SER A 178 2.37 -9.33 -2.85
N VAL A 179 3.07 -10.14 -2.04
CA VAL A 179 2.74 -11.55 -1.75
C VAL A 179 2.83 -11.83 -0.27
N SER A 180 2.08 -12.83 0.20
CA SER A 180 2.18 -13.30 1.57
C SER A 180 3.53 -13.98 1.83
N TYR A 181 4.01 -13.95 3.07
CA TYR A 181 5.21 -14.71 3.48
C TYR A 181 5.04 -16.20 3.21
N LYS A 182 3.83 -16.74 3.36
CA LYS A 182 3.53 -18.13 3.03
C LYS A 182 3.77 -18.43 1.55
N THR A 183 3.29 -17.58 0.64
CA THR A 183 3.54 -17.70 -0.80
C THR A 183 5.03 -17.60 -1.12
N MET A 184 5.76 -16.67 -0.49
CA MET A 184 7.21 -16.59 -0.65
C MET A 184 7.93 -17.86 -0.16
N ASN A 185 7.46 -18.46 0.95
CA ASN A 185 8.00 -19.72 1.46
C ASN A 185 7.73 -20.91 0.53
N GLU A 186 6.60 -20.90 -0.18
CA GLU A 186 6.32 -21.88 -1.24
C GLU A 186 7.32 -21.74 -2.39
N PHE A 187 7.67 -20.51 -2.79
CA PHE A 187 8.73 -20.26 -3.79
C PHE A 187 10.10 -20.74 -3.31
N ILE A 188 10.54 -20.32 -2.12
CA ILE A 188 11.85 -20.71 -1.56
C ILE A 188 11.98 -22.24 -1.47
N LYS A 189 10.92 -22.91 -1.00
CA LYS A 189 10.89 -24.36 -0.88
C LYS A 189 10.93 -25.06 -2.24
N LYS A 190 10.18 -24.55 -3.24
CA LYS A 190 10.10 -25.12 -4.58
C LYS A 190 11.40 -24.93 -5.35
N ASP A 191 11.93 -23.72 -5.36
CA ASP A 191 13.15 -23.36 -6.09
C ASP A 191 14.37 -24.03 -5.45
N ASN A 192 14.32 -24.22 -4.13
CA ASN A 192 15.28 -25.04 -3.40
C ASN A 192 16.74 -24.51 -3.57
N LEU A 193 16.88 -23.19 -3.57
CA LEU A 193 18.12 -22.44 -3.81
C LEU A 193 18.85 -22.02 -2.52
N TYR A 194 18.51 -22.63 -1.39
CA TYR A 194 19.23 -22.48 -0.13
C TYR A 194 20.24 -23.63 0.06
N GLU A 195 21.32 -23.37 0.78
CA GLU A 195 22.32 -24.39 1.08
C GLU A 195 21.73 -25.40 2.07
N LYS A 196 21.71 -26.68 1.67
CA LYS A 196 21.07 -27.74 2.45
C LYS A 196 22.00 -28.30 3.50
N LYS A 197 23.29 -28.44 3.18
CA LYS A 197 24.24 -29.08 4.07
C LYS A 197 25.14 -28.03 4.70
N PHE A 198 25.40 -28.19 5.98
CA PHE A 198 26.34 -27.33 6.68
C PHE A 198 27.39 -28.18 7.38
N TYR A 199 28.60 -27.65 7.35
CA TYR A 199 29.74 -28.14 8.11
C TYR A 199 30.58 -26.92 8.45
N GLU A 200 30.91 -26.76 9.73
CA GLU A 200 31.81 -25.71 10.19
C GLU A 200 32.53 -26.21 11.45
N SER A 201 33.82 -25.95 11.56
CA SER A 201 34.61 -26.26 12.75
C SER A 201 35.38 -25.02 13.18
N VAL A 202 35.18 -24.58 14.41
CA VAL A 202 35.86 -23.41 14.98
C VAL A 202 36.61 -23.85 16.22
N THR A 203 37.88 -23.42 16.33
CA THR A 203 38.70 -23.66 17.51
C THR A 203 38.71 -22.45 18.42
N PHE A 204 38.23 -22.61 19.66
CA PHE A 204 38.30 -21.61 20.71
C PHE A 204 39.33 -22.03 21.75
N ARG A 205 40.50 -21.39 21.77
CA ARG A 205 41.53 -21.63 22.80
C ARG A 205 41.83 -23.13 23.02
N LYS A 206 41.97 -23.89 21.93
CA LYS A 206 42.18 -25.36 21.83
C LYS A 206 40.94 -26.23 21.99
N MET A 207 39.79 -25.67 22.33
CA MET A 207 38.51 -26.37 22.28
C MET A 207 38.00 -26.38 20.83
N GLU A 208 37.77 -27.55 20.25
CA GLU A 208 37.21 -27.67 18.91
C GLU A 208 35.69 -27.81 18.99
N VAL A 209 34.97 -26.95 18.27
CA VAL A 209 33.51 -27.02 18.19
C VAL A 209 33.11 -27.19 16.73
N THR A 210 32.38 -28.26 16.44
CA THR A 210 31.96 -28.61 15.09
C THR A 210 30.45 -28.74 15.01
N ILE A 211 29.87 -28.22 13.93
CA ILE A 211 28.51 -28.53 13.49
C ILE A 211 28.58 -29.28 12.18
N ASP A 212 27.76 -30.33 12.03
CA ASP A 212 27.61 -31.09 10.78
C ASP A 212 26.14 -31.50 10.64
N GLY A 213 25.48 -31.12 9.55
CA GLY A 213 24.07 -31.43 9.40
C GLY A 213 23.40 -30.95 8.12
N GLU A 214 22.08 -31.00 8.15
CA GLU A 214 21.20 -30.62 7.05
C GLU A 214 20.11 -29.64 7.54
N PHE A 215 19.91 -28.55 6.81
CA PHE A 215 18.77 -27.65 6.97
C PHE A 215 17.53 -28.20 6.26
N GLY A 216 16.37 -27.98 6.87
CA GLY A 216 15.09 -27.98 6.17
C GLY A 216 14.91 -26.72 5.30
N PRO A 217 13.77 -26.59 4.60
CA PRO A 217 13.46 -25.39 3.84
C PRO A 217 13.49 -24.14 4.70
N TRP A 218 14.27 -23.15 4.29
CA TRP A 218 14.29 -21.84 4.94
C TRP A 218 12.95 -21.15 4.74
N GLN A 219 12.51 -20.42 5.75
CA GLN A 219 11.18 -19.82 5.80
C GLN A 219 11.29 -18.35 6.21
N MET A 220 10.88 -17.45 5.33
CA MET A 220 10.58 -16.06 5.69
C MET A 220 9.59 -16.05 6.87
N THR A 221 9.92 -15.31 7.92
CA THR A 221 9.19 -15.29 9.20
C THR A 221 9.11 -13.89 9.79
N THR A 222 8.30 -13.73 10.84
CA THR A 222 7.92 -12.44 11.41
C THR A 222 8.93 -11.86 12.40
N GLY A 223 8.67 -10.62 12.84
CA GLY A 223 9.38 -9.95 13.93
C GLY A 223 10.37 -8.88 13.47
N ALA A 224 10.49 -8.67 12.16
CA ALA A 224 11.13 -7.51 11.55
C ALA A 224 10.24 -7.00 10.42
N ASP A 225 10.38 -5.71 10.13
CA ASP A 225 9.68 -5.02 9.06
C ASP A 225 10.68 -4.27 8.17
N GLY A 226 10.17 -3.79 7.04
CA GLY A 226 10.89 -2.99 6.07
C GLY A 226 11.94 -3.80 5.31
N ARG A 227 13.16 -3.27 5.23
CA ARG A 227 14.30 -3.88 4.53
C ARG A 227 14.86 -5.10 5.26
N ASN A 228 14.57 -5.21 6.56
CA ASN A 228 15.08 -6.27 7.41
C ASN A 228 14.27 -7.55 7.19
N ILE A 229 14.84 -8.54 6.50
CA ILE A 229 14.16 -9.80 6.20
C ILE A 229 14.65 -10.89 7.13
N ARG A 230 13.72 -11.59 7.79
CA ARG A 230 14.04 -12.71 8.69
C ARG A 230 13.72 -14.05 8.07
N PHE A 231 14.64 -14.99 8.24
CA PHE A 231 14.46 -16.39 7.88
C PHE A 231 14.60 -17.28 9.11
N LEU A 232 13.63 -18.17 9.30
CA LEU A 232 13.76 -19.36 10.14
C LEU A 232 14.42 -20.44 9.29
N CYS A 233 15.56 -20.94 9.74
CA CYS A 233 16.36 -22.00 9.13
C CYS A 233 16.19 -23.28 9.98
N PRO A 234 15.26 -24.19 9.64
CA PRO A 234 15.02 -25.40 10.44
C PRO A 234 16.22 -26.34 10.32
N ILE A 235 16.65 -26.94 11.43
CA ILE A 235 17.69 -27.98 11.43
C ILE A 235 16.99 -29.33 11.36
N LYS A 236 17.06 -29.99 10.19
CA LYS A 236 16.40 -31.27 9.95
C LYS A 236 17.10 -32.41 10.72
N SER A 237 18.42 -32.38 10.71
CA SER A 237 19.29 -33.30 11.45
C SER A 237 20.67 -32.68 11.58
N ALA A 238 21.32 -32.83 12.73
CA ALA A 238 22.70 -32.40 12.91
C ALA A 238 23.37 -33.18 14.04
N THR A 239 24.69 -33.25 13.92
CA THR A 239 25.61 -33.65 14.98
C THR A 239 26.36 -32.42 15.45
N TYR A 240 26.38 -32.21 16.76
CA TYR A 240 27.16 -31.16 17.40
C TYR A 240 28.32 -31.82 18.14
N LYS A 241 29.54 -31.36 17.90
CA LYS A 241 30.73 -31.84 18.62
C LYS A 241 31.34 -30.69 19.39
N ILE A 242 31.55 -30.89 20.69
CA ILE A 242 32.26 -29.95 21.57
C ILE A 242 33.39 -30.76 22.21
N ASP A 243 34.63 -30.53 21.75
CA ASP A 243 35.78 -31.40 22.03
C ASP A 243 35.48 -32.88 21.74
N GLU A 244 35.54 -33.75 22.75
CA GLU A 244 35.29 -35.19 22.58
C GLU A 244 33.80 -35.55 22.67
N ASP A 245 32.95 -34.64 23.17
CA ASP A 245 31.53 -34.88 23.35
C ASP A 245 30.78 -34.71 22.02
N VAL A 246 29.94 -35.69 21.70
CA VAL A 246 29.12 -35.71 20.48
C VAL A 246 27.64 -35.75 20.87
N TYR A 247 26.88 -34.80 20.36
CA TYR A 247 25.46 -34.64 20.61
C TYR A 247 24.66 -34.72 19.31
N ILE A 248 23.44 -35.26 19.39
CA ILE A 248 22.53 -35.34 18.26
C ILE A 248 21.41 -34.32 18.44
N ALA A 249 21.21 -33.48 17.43
CA ALA A 249 20.19 -32.43 17.43
C ALA A 249 18.76 -33.00 17.45
N LYS A 250 17.87 -32.36 18.22
CA LYS A 250 16.42 -32.60 18.10
C LYS A 250 15.88 -32.06 16.76
N PRO A 251 14.84 -32.69 16.20
CA PRO A 251 14.31 -32.35 14.86
C PRO A 251 13.57 -31.01 14.79
N ASP A 252 13.30 -30.36 15.93
CA ASP A 252 12.62 -29.07 16.02
C ASP A 252 13.58 -27.91 16.33
N ASN A 253 14.89 -28.14 16.22
CA ASN A 253 15.91 -27.10 16.30
C ASN A 253 15.83 -26.16 15.10
N PHE A 254 16.20 -24.90 15.31
CA PHE A 254 16.25 -23.89 14.25
C PHE A 254 17.19 -22.74 14.61
N ILE A 255 17.62 -22.01 13.58
CA ILE A 255 18.26 -20.70 13.72
C ILE A 255 17.37 -19.65 13.05
N ILE A 256 17.21 -18.48 13.66
CA ILE A 256 16.57 -17.32 13.04
C ILE A 256 17.66 -16.31 12.68
N ILE A 257 17.79 -16.06 11.38
CA ILE A 257 18.70 -15.08 10.83
C ILE A 257 17.94 -13.86 10.32
N GLN A 258 18.61 -12.71 10.29
CA GLN A 258 18.15 -11.50 9.63
C GLN A 258 19.20 -11.05 8.61
N VAL A 259 18.72 -10.68 7.42
CA VAL A 259 19.53 -10.20 6.30
C VAL A 259 18.85 -9.00 5.63
N ASP A 260 19.64 -8.20 4.94
CA ASP A 260 19.14 -7.21 3.99
C ASP A 260 19.14 -7.84 2.57
N LEU A 261 18.23 -7.39 1.72
CA LEU A 261 18.22 -7.69 0.29
C LEU A 261 18.72 -6.49 -0.54
N LYS A 262 19.11 -6.76 -1.78
CA LYS A 262 19.50 -5.74 -2.76
C LYS A 262 19.10 -6.18 -4.17
N TYR A 263 18.72 -5.21 -5.00
CA TYR A 263 18.58 -5.40 -6.44
C TYR A 263 19.96 -5.41 -7.11
N PHE A 264 20.31 -6.53 -7.72
CA PHE A 264 21.55 -6.69 -8.48
C PHE A 264 21.26 -6.61 -9.98
N ASP A 265 22.10 -5.86 -10.69
CA ASP A 265 22.09 -5.86 -12.15
C ASP A 265 22.27 -7.29 -12.68
N SER A 266 21.53 -7.63 -13.73
CA SER A 266 21.48 -8.98 -14.26
C SER A 266 21.22 -8.97 -15.77
N LYS A 267 21.72 -10.00 -16.46
CA LYS A 267 21.30 -10.23 -17.84
C LYS A 267 19.80 -10.49 -17.87
N THR A 268 19.12 -9.98 -18.89
CA THR A 268 17.68 -10.20 -19.07
C THR A 268 17.40 -11.69 -19.30
N THR A 269 16.67 -12.31 -18.38
CA THR A 269 16.21 -13.70 -18.38
C THR A 269 14.70 -13.82 -18.32
N ILE A 270 13.99 -12.76 -17.88
CA ILE A 270 12.52 -12.73 -17.89
C ILE A 270 12.00 -12.05 -19.15
N THR A 271 10.78 -12.41 -19.54
CA THR A 271 10.06 -11.78 -20.65
C THR A 271 8.84 -11.06 -20.09
N ASP A 272 8.71 -9.76 -20.34
CA ASP A 272 7.47 -9.02 -20.12
C ASP A 272 6.59 -9.13 -21.38
N PRO A 273 5.44 -9.84 -21.33
CA PRO A 273 4.52 -9.93 -22.45
C PRO A 273 3.89 -8.58 -22.81
N SER A 274 3.84 -7.62 -21.87
CA SER A 274 3.30 -6.27 -22.04
C SER A 274 4.34 -5.23 -22.44
N GLY A 275 5.63 -5.56 -22.43
CA GLY A 275 6.74 -4.65 -22.73
C GLY A 275 7.54 -5.05 -23.97
N LEU A 276 8.38 -4.13 -24.46
CA LEU A 276 9.29 -4.35 -25.58
C LEU A 276 10.55 -5.15 -25.18
N ASN A 277 10.67 -5.55 -23.92
CA ASN A 277 11.79 -6.33 -23.39
C ASN A 277 13.15 -5.63 -23.58
N ASN A 278 13.13 -4.30 -23.54
CA ASN A 278 14.29 -3.42 -23.67
C ASN A 278 14.68 -2.75 -22.34
N GLY A 279 14.02 -3.12 -21.23
CA GLY A 279 14.38 -2.69 -19.88
C GLY A 279 15.60 -3.42 -19.34
N GLN A 280 16.23 -2.82 -18.33
CA GLN A 280 17.34 -3.43 -17.59
C GLN A 280 16.80 -4.34 -16.49
N GLN A 281 17.22 -5.61 -16.48
CA GLN A 281 16.79 -6.55 -15.45
C GLN A 281 17.55 -6.37 -14.15
N PHE A 282 16.81 -6.33 -13.05
CA PHE A 282 17.34 -6.41 -11.69
C PHE A 282 16.75 -7.60 -10.95
N ASN A 283 17.62 -8.35 -10.27
CA ASN A 283 17.24 -9.49 -9.44
C ASN A 283 17.37 -9.11 -7.96
N LEU A 284 16.27 -9.23 -7.20
CA LEU A 284 16.30 -9.02 -5.75
C LEU A 284 16.86 -10.26 -5.05
N LYS A 285 18.02 -10.13 -4.40
CA LYS A 285 18.71 -11.22 -3.71
C LYS A 285 19.25 -10.77 -2.35
N VAL A 286 19.71 -11.72 -1.54
CA VAL A 286 20.42 -11.40 -0.29
C VAL A 286 21.63 -10.51 -0.60
N LYS A 287 21.79 -9.46 0.20
CA LYS A 287 22.90 -8.52 0.10
C LYS A 287 24.16 -9.17 0.69
N THR A 288 25.22 -9.25 -0.12
CA THR A 288 26.50 -9.86 0.29
C THR A 288 27.72 -8.96 0.03
N ASP A 289 27.51 -7.77 -0.53
CA ASP A 289 28.54 -6.81 -0.91
C ASP A 289 28.95 -5.84 0.23
N SER A 290 28.83 -6.29 1.48
CA SER A 290 29.22 -5.54 2.66
C SER A 290 30.75 -5.38 2.73
N THR A 291 31.24 -4.15 2.88
CA THR A 291 32.67 -3.87 3.16
C THR A 291 33.08 -4.20 4.59
N ASP A 292 32.12 -4.51 5.47
CA ASP A 292 32.34 -5.00 6.83
C ASP A 292 32.15 -6.53 6.80
N GLU A 293 33.25 -7.27 6.63
CA GLU A 293 33.28 -8.72 6.32
C GLU A 293 32.68 -9.65 7.41
N ILE A 294 32.21 -9.12 8.56
CA ILE A 294 31.82 -9.93 9.74
C ILE A 294 30.31 -9.84 10.11
N ASP A 295 29.50 -8.99 9.47
CA ASP A 295 28.08 -8.76 9.88
C ASP A 295 27.04 -8.85 8.74
N ALA A 296 27.30 -9.65 7.70
CA ALA A 296 26.32 -9.87 6.62
C ALA A 296 25.04 -10.57 7.12
N VAL A 297 25.14 -11.37 8.19
CA VAL A 297 24.01 -12.09 8.80
C VAL A 297 23.94 -11.79 10.29
N ILE A 298 22.76 -11.36 10.75
CA ILE A 298 22.48 -11.17 12.18
C ILE A 298 21.74 -12.41 12.69
N LEU A 299 22.29 -13.08 13.70
CA LEU A 299 21.61 -14.17 14.41
C LEU A 299 20.67 -13.55 15.45
N VAL A 300 19.36 -13.65 15.21
CA VAL A 300 18.31 -13.01 16.04
C VAL A 300 17.83 -13.94 17.15
N GLY A 301 17.86 -15.25 16.91
CA GLY A 301 17.49 -16.25 17.90
C GLY A 301 17.79 -17.66 17.43
N SER A 302 17.74 -18.60 18.36
CA SER A 302 18.03 -20.01 18.10
C SER A 302 17.17 -20.90 19.00
N LYS A 303 16.97 -22.15 18.57
CA LYS A 303 16.61 -23.27 19.43
C LYS A 303 17.57 -24.40 19.12
N ILE A 304 18.48 -24.65 20.07
CA ILE A 304 19.51 -25.68 19.96
C ILE A 304 19.36 -26.61 21.16
N THR A 305 18.80 -27.79 20.89
CA THR A 305 18.54 -28.83 21.88
C THR A 305 18.97 -30.20 21.36
N VAL A 306 19.23 -31.14 22.26
CA VAL A 306 19.80 -32.46 21.93
C VAL A 306 18.86 -33.57 22.39
N VAL A 307 18.87 -34.72 21.71
CA VAL A 307 17.86 -35.79 21.87
C VAL A 307 17.78 -36.32 23.31
N ASP A 308 18.91 -36.43 23.98
CA ASP A 308 19.07 -36.95 25.35
C ASP A 308 19.02 -35.85 26.43
N ASP A 309 18.78 -34.59 26.03
CA ASP A 309 18.78 -33.42 26.92
C ASP A 309 20.07 -33.28 27.76
N SER A 310 21.20 -33.79 27.26
CA SER A 310 22.49 -33.80 27.96
C SER A 310 23.37 -32.56 27.72
N LEU A 311 22.95 -31.66 26.83
CA LEU A 311 23.69 -30.42 26.54
C LEU A 311 23.76 -29.56 27.80
N PHE A 312 24.97 -29.18 28.23
CA PHE A 312 25.14 -28.38 29.43
C PHE A 312 24.59 -26.97 29.22
N GLU A 313 23.97 -26.41 30.26
CA GLU A 313 23.45 -25.04 30.22
C GLU A 313 24.58 -24.07 29.88
N GLY A 314 24.47 -23.35 28.76
CA GLY A 314 25.48 -22.40 28.28
C GLY A 314 26.37 -22.91 27.14
N ASP A 315 26.38 -24.22 26.85
CA ASP A 315 27.14 -24.77 25.71
C ASP A 315 26.52 -24.40 24.35
N ASP A 316 25.24 -24.01 24.34
CA ASP A 316 24.52 -23.45 23.20
C ASP A 316 25.24 -22.24 22.59
N VAL A 317 25.95 -21.46 23.41
CA VAL A 317 26.74 -20.30 22.98
C VAL A 317 27.76 -20.66 21.92
N TYR A 318 28.50 -21.76 22.11
CA TYR A 318 29.54 -22.16 21.16
C TYR A 318 28.93 -22.55 19.82
N LEU A 319 27.82 -23.29 19.86
CA LEU A 319 27.10 -23.70 18.67
C LEU A 319 26.52 -22.49 17.92
N GLU A 320 25.97 -21.49 18.62
CA GLU A 320 25.52 -20.23 18.01
C GLU A 320 26.64 -19.50 17.27
N ILE A 321 27.86 -19.46 17.85
CA ILE A 321 29.01 -18.82 17.20
C ILE A 321 29.42 -19.60 15.96
N VAL A 322 29.49 -20.93 16.04
CA VAL A 322 29.84 -21.76 14.87
C VAL A 322 28.80 -21.60 13.76
N PHE A 323 27.49 -21.54 14.09
CA PHE A 323 26.45 -21.20 13.13
C PHE A 323 26.63 -19.80 12.55
N ARG A 324 26.91 -18.77 13.36
CA ARG A 324 27.16 -17.40 12.90
C ARG A 324 28.31 -17.35 11.90
N THR A 325 29.43 -18.02 12.22
CA THR A 325 30.58 -18.16 11.31
C THR A 325 30.17 -18.82 10.00
N TRP A 326 29.45 -19.95 10.08
CA TRP A 326 28.99 -20.65 8.90
C TRP A 326 28.09 -19.77 8.02
N PHE A 327 27.11 -19.07 8.61
CA PHE A 327 26.21 -18.19 7.86
C PHE A 327 26.96 -17.05 7.18
N ASN A 328 27.85 -16.36 7.89
CA ASN A 328 28.66 -15.30 7.27
C ASN A 328 29.51 -15.82 6.10
N ASN A 329 30.06 -17.03 6.23
CA ASN A 329 30.88 -17.66 5.18
C ASN A 329 30.07 -18.23 4.00
N ASN A 330 28.77 -18.49 4.18
CA ASN A 330 27.98 -19.28 3.23
C ASN A 330 26.67 -18.60 2.78
N ILE A 331 26.30 -17.42 3.28
CA ILE A 331 25.02 -16.77 2.96
C ILE A 331 24.85 -16.49 1.45
N GLN A 332 25.96 -16.25 0.74
CA GLN A 332 25.99 -16.09 -0.72
C GLN A 332 25.52 -17.33 -1.49
N LYS A 333 25.54 -18.51 -0.85
CA LYS A 333 24.99 -19.75 -1.43
C LYS A 333 23.47 -19.79 -1.38
N PHE A 334 22.82 -18.93 -0.60
CA PHE A 334 21.38 -18.70 -0.70
C PHE A 334 21.10 -17.84 -1.94
N THR A 335 20.96 -18.51 -3.08
CA THR A 335 20.91 -17.87 -4.40
C THR A 335 19.50 -17.52 -4.87
N GLN A 336 18.51 -17.65 -3.98
CA GLN A 336 17.12 -17.29 -4.23
C GLN A 336 17.02 -15.87 -4.81
N ILE A 337 16.22 -15.75 -5.86
CA ILE A 337 15.75 -14.46 -6.36
C ILE A 337 14.35 -14.29 -5.79
N PHE A 338 14.12 -13.18 -5.09
CA PHE A 338 12.83 -12.90 -4.44
C PHE A 338 11.87 -12.16 -5.37
N SER A 339 12.39 -11.41 -6.33
CA SER A 339 11.63 -10.68 -7.35
C SER A 339 12.54 -10.36 -8.54
N TYR A 340 11.95 -10.38 -9.74
CA TYR A 340 12.57 -9.92 -10.99
C TYR A 340 11.89 -8.63 -11.41
N ILE A 341 12.68 -7.61 -11.78
CA ILE A 341 12.14 -6.36 -12.31
C ILE A 341 12.83 -5.97 -13.61
N LEU A 342 12.06 -5.53 -14.61
CA LEU A 342 12.55 -4.81 -15.77
C LEU A 342 12.40 -3.30 -15.54
N LEU A 343 13.51 -2.62 -15.27
CA LEU A 343 13.55 -1.19 -15.00
C LEU A 343 13.70 -0.40 -16.32
N ASN A 344 13.00 0.73 -16.42
CA ASN A 344 12.99 1.62 -17.60
C ASN A 344 12.57 0.90 -18.90
N GLU A 345 11.71 -0.11 -18.77
CA GLU A 345 11.15 -0.81 -19.92
C GLU A 345 10.16 0.07 -20.70
N THR A 346 10.17 -0.06 -22.02
CA THR A 346 9.15 0.53 -22.88
C THR A 346 7.94 -0.40 -23.00
N SER A 347 6.74 0.10 -22.70
CA SER A 347 5.50 -0.64 -22.88
C SER A 347 5.21 -0.90 -24.37
N LYS A 348 4.62 -2.04 -24.70
CA LYS A 348 4.08 -2.31 -26.04
C LYS A 348 2.90 -1.40 -26.39
N ILE A 349 2.14 -1.01 -25.37
CA ILE A 349 0.99 -0.13 -25.47
C ILE A 349 1.38 1.17 -24.77
N PRO A 350 1.63 2.28 -25.50
CA PRO A 350 2.12 3.53 -24.93
C PRO A 350 1.27 4.08 -23.78
N GLU A 351 -0.04 3.86 -23.83
CA GLU A 351 -1.01 4.28 -22.81
C GLU A 351 -0.81 3.58 -21.45
N TYR A 352 0.00 2.52 -21.40
CA TYR A 352 0.40 1.82 -20.16
C TYR A 352 1.88 2.03 -19.80
N GLN A 353 2.57 2.97 -20.47
CA GLN A 353 3.95 3.29 -20.10
C GLN A 353 4.08 3.73 -18.64
N TRP A 354 3.03 4.36 -18.09
CA TRP A 354 2.96 4.79 -16.69
C TRP A 354 2.91 3.63 -15.69
N LEU A 355 2.78 2.38 -16.11
CA LEU A 355 2.89 1.21 -15.22
C LEU A 355 4.32 0.65 -15.15
N LYS A 356 5.25 1.18 -15.95
CA LYS A 356 6.62 0.66 -16.02
C LYS A 356 7.53 1.28 -14.96
N PRO A 357 8.21 0.47 -14.12
CA PRO A 357 9.12 0.95 -13.08
C PRO A 357 10.27 1.81 -13.61
N THR A 358 10.57 2.89 -12.90
CA THR A 358 11.71 3.80 -13.16
C THR A 358 12.61 4.00 -11.94
N GLN A 359 12.08 3.75 -10.73
CA GLN A 359 12.85 3.59 -9.49
C GLN A 359 12.22 2.43 -8.70
N ILE A 360 13.04 1.60 -8.04
CA ILE A 360 12.58 0.38 -7.37
C ILE A 360 13.08 0.28 -5.94
N SER A 361 12.30 -0.41 -5.11
CA SER A 361 12.66 -0.83 -3.75
C SER A 361 11.88 -2.09 -3.37
N TYR A 362 12.14 -2.60 -2.18
CA TYR A 362 11.42 -3.74 -1.60
C TYR A 362 11.12 -3.45 -0.14
N GLY A 363 10.21 -4.22 0.43
CA GLY A 363 9.82 -4.05 1.81
C GLY A 363 9.10 -5.25 2.36
N SER A 364 8.85 -5.23 3.66
CA SER A 364 8.04 -6.24 4.31
C SER A 364 7.29 -5.68 5.50
N ALA A 365 6.18 -6.33 5.84
CA ALA A 365 5.40 -6.02 7.02
C ALA A 365 4.90 -7.30 7.65
N SER A 366 5.41 -7.56 8.85
CA SER A 366 5.14 -8.74 9.63
C SER A 366 3.87 -8.56 10.47
N VAL A 367 3.10 -9.64 10.56
CA VAL A 367 1.85 -9.69 11.33
C VAL A 367 1.94 -10.86 12.29
N THR A 368 1.69 -10.59 13.57
CA THR A 368 1.56 -11.61 14.60
C THR A 368 0.12 -11.68 15.10
N THR A 369 -0.26 -12.83 15.63
CA THR A 369 -1.55 -13.04 16.30
C THR A 369 -1.31 -13.63 17.70
N PRO A 370 -2.22 -13.40 18.66
CA PRO A 370 -2.15 -14.08 19.95
C PRO A 370 -2.24 -15.60 19.77
N ASP A 371 -1.41 -16.34 20.49
CA ASP A 371 -1.46 -17.80 20.56
C ASP A 371 -2.80 -18.20 21.21
N PRO A 372 -3.65 -19.00 20.55
CA PRO A 372 -4.95 -19.41 21.10
C PRO A 372 -4.81 -20.15 22.44
N SER A 373 -3.67 -20.81 22.68
CA SER A 373 -3.37 -21.55 23.91
C SER A 373 -2.73 -20.70 25.00
N ASN A 374 -2.16 -19.54 24.64
CA ASN A 374 -1.54 -18.60 25.56
C ASN A 374 -1.64 -17.17 25.01
N PRO A 375 -2.69 -16.40 25.35
CA PRO A 375 -2.90 -15.06 24.79
C PRO A 375 -1.77 -14.06 25.05
N ASN A 376 -0.86 -14.34 26.00
CA ASN A 376 0.32 -13.51 26.28
C ASN A 376 1.52 -13.84 25.37
N LYS A 377 1.39 -14.85 24.51
CA LYS A 377 2.39 -15.25 23.53
C LYS A 377 1.86 -14.95 22.14
N GLU A 378 2.74 -14.46 21.27
CA GLU A 378 2.40 -14.19 19.88
C GLU A 378 3.02 -15.22 18.96
N ILE A 379 2.31 -15.53 17.89
CA ILE A 379 2.72 -16.44 16.82
C ILE A 379 2.66 -15.72 15.48
N SER A 380 3.49 -16.17 14.53
CA SER A 380 3.54 -15.63 13.17
C SER A 380 2.22 -15.86 12.43
N ASN A 381 1.68 -14.82 11.79
CA ASN A 381 0.61 -14.94 10.81
C ASN A 381 1.20 -14.74 9.40
N LEU A 382 1.60 -15.84 8.77
CA LEU A 382 2.30 -15.82 7.48
C LEU A 382 1.40 -15.49 6.28
N ASP A 383 0.10 -15.69 6.39
CA ASP A 383 -0.87 -15.33 5.35
C ASP A 383 -1.10 -13.80 5.30
N ALA A 384 -1.10 -13.13 6.47
CA ALA A 384 -1.26 -11.68 6.57
C ALA A 384 0.07 -10.90 6.45
N SER A 385 1.20 -11.55 6.80
CA SER A 385 2.52 -10.93 6.65
C SER A 385 2.85 -10.76 5.17
N THR A 386 3.28 -9.56 4.79
CA THR A 386 3.43 -9.15 3.39
C THR A 386 4.90 -8.92 3.04
N PHE A 387 5.32 -9.41 1.87
CA PHE A 387 6.56 -9.04 1.21
C PHE A 387 6.23 -8.32 -0.10
N ALA A 388 6.89 -7.19 -0.34
CA ALA A 388 6.53 -6.26 -1.41
C ALA A 388 7.72 -5.87 -2.29
N ALA A 389 7.46 -5.72 -3.58
CA ALA A 389 8.29 -4.98 -4.53
C ALA A 389 7.56 -3.69 -4.89
N MET A 390 8.21 -2.54 -4.66
CA MET A 390 7.61 -1.22 -4.87
C MET A 390 8.36 -0.45 -5.95
N ALA A 391 7.65 0.42 -6.66
CA ALA A 391 8.26 1.24 -7.69
C ALA A 391 7.65 2.65 -7.80
N MET A 392 8.48 3.58 -8.26
CA MET A 392 8.05 4.82 -8.89
C MET A 392 7.94 4.60 -10.40
N VAL A 393 7.02 5.31 -11.03
CA VAL A 393 6.79 5.25 -12.48
C VAL A 393 7.05 6.61 -13.12
N GLU A 394 7.10 6.68 -14.45
CA GLU A 394 7.22 7.94 -15.20
C GLU A 394 8.42 8.84 -14.81
N ASN A 395 9.48 8.25 -14.25
CA ASN A 395 10.65 8.95 -13.70
C ASN A 395 10.33 9.86 -12.50
N HIS A 396 9.20 9.65 -11.83
CA HIS A 396 8.98 10.22 -10.51
C HIS A 396 10.12 9.78 -9.57
N LYS A 397 10.49 10.67 -8.67
CA LYS A 397 11.56 10.41 -7.69
C LYS A 397 10.95 10.29 -6.31
N ASN A 398 11.25 9.19 -5.64
CA ASN A 398 11.10 9.09 -4.21
C ASN A 398 12.43 9.47 -3.55
N ASP A 399 12.53 10.72 -3.08
CA ASP A 399 13.74 11.27 -2.44
C ASP A 399 13.98 10.70 -1.03
N ARG A 400 12.98 10.03 -0.46
CA ARG A 400 13.05 9.38 0.86
C ARG A 400 12.50 7.96 0.74
N PRO A 401 13.17 7.09 -0.04
CA PRO A 401 12.68 5.75 -0.29
C PRO A 401 12.55 5.02 1.04
N ASN A 402 11.32 4.60 1.29
CA ASN A 402 10.88 3.99 2.52
C ASN A 402 10.63 2.50 2.23
N HIS A 403 11.01 1.62 3.15
CA HIS A 403 10.84 0.17 3.01
C HIS A 403 9.61 -0.37 3.74
N ALA A 404 8.91 0.45 4.54
CA ALA A 404 7.68 0.07 5.20
C ALA A 404 6.58 -0.27 4.18
N VAL A 405 5.79 -1.27 4.54
CA VAL A 405 4.69 -1.81 3.76
C VAL A 405 3.43 -1.77 4.61
N ASP A 406 2.29 -1.49 3.99
CA ASP A 406 0.99 -1.56 4.64
C ASP A 406 0.44 -2.99 4.54
N ASN A 407 0.62 -3.78 5.61
CA ASN A 407 0.20 -5.18 5.69
C ASN A 407 -1.32 -5.40 5.53
N ARG A 408 -2.13 -4.35 5.54
CA ARG A 408 -3.60 -4.47 5.45
C ARG A 408 -4.07 -4.80 4.04
N PHE A 409 -3.21 -4.77 3.03
CA PHE A 409 -3.58 -5.09 1.64
C PHE A 409 -4.12 -6.52 1.56
N LEU A 410 -3.35 -7.50 2.05
CA LEU A 410 -3.71 -8.91 2.04
C LEU A 410 -4.82 -9.24 3.06
N GLU A 411 -4.89 -8.50 4.18
CA GLU A 411 -6.01 -8.61 5.14
C GLU A 411 -7.34 -8.20 4.51
N LEU A 412 -7.33 -7.11 3.73
CA LEU A 412 -8.52 -6.55 3.11
C LEU A 412 -9.00 -7.36 1.93
N SER A 413 -8.08 -7.77 1.04
CA SER A 413 -8.42 -8.57 -0.14
C SER A 413 -8.71 -10.02 0.24
N LYS A 414 -8.12 -10.54 1.31
CA LYS A 414 -8.12 -11.96 1.70
C LYS A 414 -7.53 -12.86 0.63
N THR A 415 -6.50 -12.36 -0.05
CA THR A 415 -5.82 -13.06 -1.15
C THR A 415 -4.32 -13.21 -0.84
N PRO A 416 -3.65 -14.24 -1.39
CA PRO A 416 -2.23 -14.46 -1.14
C PRO A 416 -1.31 -13.47 -1.86
N ALA A 417 -1.84 -12.76 -2.87
CA ALA A 417 -1.12 -11.74 -3.62
C ALA A 417 -2.01 -10.54 -3.91
N ALA A 418 -1.37 -9.38 -4.13
CA ALA A 418 -2.03 -8.14 -4.50
C ALA A 418 -1.12 -7.24 -5.35
N PHE A 419 -1.74 -6.34 -6.10
CA PHE A 419 -1.10 -5.21 -6.76
C PHE A 419 -1.86 -3.94 -6.40
N ALA A 420 -1.16 -2.86 -6.11
CA ALA A 420 -1.78 -1.60 -5.70
C ALA A 420 -1.22 -0.42 -6.50
N ILE A 421 -2.10 0.53 -6.82
CA ILE A 421 -1.80 1.78 -7.52
C ILE A 421 -2.16 2.95 -6.61
N SER A 422 -1.27 3.93 -6.50
CA SER A 422 -1.52 5.13 -5.69
C SER A 422 -2.72 5.93 -6.21
N MET A 423 -3.46 6.60 -5.31
CA MET A 423 -4.55 7.47 -5.74
C MET A 423 -4.11 8.65 -6.63
N PRO A 424 -2.92 9.25 -6.44
CA PRO A 424 -2.36 10.21 -7.39
C PRO A 424 -2.24 9.66 -8.82
N GLU A 425 -1.73 8.45 -9.00
CA GLU A 425 -1.61 7.83 -10.32
C GLU A 425 -2.98 7.42 -10.87
N PHE A 426 -3.88 6.93 -10.01
CA PHE A 426 -5.27 6.68 -10.41
C PHE A 426 -5.97 7.95 -10.92
N LEU A 427 -5.81 9.08 -10.23
CA LEU A 427 -6.35 10.39 -10.66
C LEU A 427 -5.81 10.77 -12.04
N LYS A 428 -4.48 10.71 -12.22
CA LYS A 428 -3.81 11.15 -13.46
C LYS A 428 -4.17 10.29 -14.67
N HIS A 429 -4.28 8.97 -14.50
CA HIS A 429 -4.43 8.07 -15.66
C HIS A 429 -5.88 7.64 -15.88
N PHE A 430 -6.70 7.52 -14.83
CA PHE A 430 -8.11 7.12 -14.94
C PHE A 430 -9.04 8.32 -15.02
N LEU A 431 -8.96 9.25 -14.06
CA LEU A 431 -9.91 10.37 -14.00
C LEU A 431 -9.65 11.43 -15.07
N VAL A 432 -8.42 11.65 -15.50
CA VAL A 432 -8.13 12.52 -16.66
C VAL A 432 -8.72 11.93 -17.94
N THR A 433 -8.60 10.63 -18.16
CA THR A 433 -9.23 9.95 -19.31
C THR A 433 -10.76 10.05 -19.24
N GLY A 434 -11.33 9.87 -18.05
CA GLY A 434 -12.74 10.14 -17.78
C GLY A 434 -13.15 11.57 -18.15
N LEU A 435 -12.38 12.56 -17.73
CA LEU A 435 -12.62 13.98 -18.03
C LEU A 435 -12.56 14.30 -19.53
N GLN A 436 -11.57 13.75 -20.23
CA GLN A 436 -11.45 13.88 -21.69
C GLN A 436 -12.69 13.32 -22.39
N ALA A 437 -13.15 12.13 -21.98
CA ALA A 437 -14.33 11.49 -22.53
C ALA A 437 -15.61 12.32 -22.29
N MET A 438 -15.72 13.02 -21.16
CA MET A 438 -16.87 13.89 -20.85
C MET A 438 -17.05 15.05 -21.83
N GLN A 439 -15.97 15.51 -22.50
CA GLN A 439 -15.99 16.59 -23.51
C GLN A 439 -16.64 17.90 -22.99
N ILE A 440 -16.44 18.22 -21.71
CA ILE A 440 -16.92 19.48 -21.12
C ILE A 440 -16.12 20.66 -21.67
N ASP A 441 -14.81 20.50 -21.71
CA ASP A 441 -13.84 21.42 -22.30
C ASP A 441 -12.53 20.65 -22.58
N ASN A 442 -11.55 21.32 -23.15
CA ASN A 442 -10.22 20.74 -23.31
C ASN A 442 -9.44 20.73 -21.98
N LEU A 443 -8.44 19.85 -21.87
CA LEU A 443 -7.66 19.69 -20.63
C LEU A 443 -6.97 20.98 -20.16
N ASP A 444 -6.65 21.89 -21.08
CA ASP A 444 -6.10 23.21 -20.77
C ASP A 444 -7.05 24.08 -19.93
N ALA A 445 -8.35 23.75 -19.87
CA ALA A 445 -9.34 24.42 -19.04
C ALA A 445 -9.30 23.99 -17.56
N PHE A 446 -8.55 22.93 -17.24
CA PHE A 446 -8.55 22.30 -15.93
C PHE A 446 -7.18 22.38 -15.25
N GLU A 447 -7.20 22.14 -13.95
CA GLU A 447 -6.07 21.94 -13.07
C GLU A 447 -6.24 20.59 -12.37
N VAL A 448 -5.18 19.78 -12.36
CA VAL A 448 -5.14 18.47 -11.71
C VAL A 448 -4.29 18.61 -10.44
N SER A 449 -4.92 18.42 -9.28
CA SER A 449 -4.26 18.46 -7.98
C SER A 449 -4.16 17.04 -7.43
N SER A 450 -3.00 16.39 -7.59
CA SER A 450 -2.72 15.07 -7.04
C SER A 450 -2.74 15.03 -5.51
N GLU A 451 -2.39 16.11 -4.83
CA GLU A 451 -2.41 16.18 -3.35
C GLU A 451 -3.83 16.11 -2.80
N ASN A 452 -4.74 16.90 -3.37
CA ASN A 452 -6.16 16.93 -2.97
C ASN A 452 -7.05 15.94 -3.73
N LEU A 453 -6.47 15.09 -4.58
CA LEU A 453 -7.16 14.10 -5.41
C LEU A 453 -8.36 14.66 -6.20
N VAL A 454 -8.17 15.83 -6.84
CA VAL A 454 -9.24 16.54 -7.54
C VAL A 454 -8.76 17.16 -8.86
N ILE A 455 -9.63 17.12 -9.86
CA ILE A 455 -9.53 17.88 -11.09
C ILE A 455 -10.61 18.97 -11.05
N THR A 456 -10.23 20.23 -11.26
CA THR A 456 -11.16 21.37 -11.25
C THR A 456 -10.93 22.32 -12.41
N ASN A 457 -11.94 23.08 -12.80
CA ASN A 457 -11.80 24.04 -13.89
C ASN A 457 -11.16 25.35 -13.41
N LYS A 458 -10.11 25.81 -14.08
CA LYS A 458 -9.44 27.08 -13.73
C LYS A 458 -10.02 28.31 -14.43
N LYS A 459 -10.81 28.08 -15.48
CA LYS A 459 -11.50 29.14 -16.25
C LYS A 459 -13.01 28.89 -16.25
N LYS A 460 -13.77 29.94 -16.51
CA LYS A 460 -15.21 29.85 -16.70
C LYS A 460 -15.54 28.94 -17.88
N ILE A 461 -16.43 27.97 -17.67
CA ILE A 461 -16.87 27.01 -18.68
C ILE A 461 -18.29 27.35 -19.12
N ASN A 462 -18.52 27.43 -20.43
CA ASN A 462 -19.87 27.32 -20.97
C ASN A 462 -20.24 25.83 -21.00
N PHE A 463 -21.07 25.41 -20.05
CA PHE A 463 -21.56 24.03 -19.92
C PHE A 463 -22.50 23.64 -21.08
N GLY A 464 -23.09 24.65 -21.71
CA GLY A 464 -23.85 24.54 -22.94
C GLY A 464 -25.18 25.29 -22.88
N LYS A 465 -25.82 25.36 -24.04
CA LYS A 465 -27.10 26.01 -24.25
C LYS A 465 -28.23 25.16 -23.67
N ILE A 466 -28.98 25.74 -22.74
CA ILE A 466 -30.13 25.12 -22.10
C ILE A 466 -31.41 25.54 -22.83
N GLN A 467 -32.21 24.54 -23.22
CA GLN A 467 -33.57 24.78 -23.68
C GLN A 467 -34.47 24.96 -22.47
N ASP A 468 -34.97 26.18 -22.26
CA ASP A 468 -35.90 26.50 -21.18
C ASP A 468 -37.18 27.08 -21.78
N GLN A 469 -38.24 26.25 -21.82
CA GLN A 469 -39.49 26.53 -22.53
C GLN A 469 -39.21 26.89 -24.00
N ASN A 470 -39.38 28.15 -24.40
CA ASN A 470 -39.15 28.66 -25.76
C ASN A 470 -37.83 29.44 -25.90
N ARG A 471 -36.99 29.47 -24.87
CA ARG A 471 -35.74 30.23 -24.85
C ARG A 471 -34.53 29.32 -24.83
N GLN A 472 -33.45 29.83 -25.38
CA GLN A 472 -32.15 29.18 -25.38
C GLN A 472 -31.16 30.10 -24.67
N VAL A 473 -30.60 29.62 -23.57
CA VAL A 473 -29.70 30.41 -22.70
C VAL A 473 -28.47 29.60 -22.36
N ASP A 474 -27.32 30.25 -22.23
CA ASP A 474 -26.09 29.55 -21.84
C ASP A 474 -26.09 29.24 -20.34
N ALA A 475 -25.74 28.00 -19.99
CA ALA A 475 -25.39 27.61 -18.63
C ALA A 475 -23.89 27.74 -18.42
N LEU A 476 -23.51 28.45 -17.36
CA LEU A 476 -22.13 28.84 -17.09
C LEU A 476 -21.67 28.26 -15.75
N ILE A 477 -20.44 27.76 -15.71
CA ILE A 477 -19.78 27.27 -14.50
C ILE A 477 -18.55 28.16 -14.27
N GLU A 478 -18.50 28.87 -13.16
CA GLU A 478 -17.36 29.73 -12.80
C GLU A 478 -16.09 28.90 -12.49
N PRO A 479 -14.89 29.50 -12.41
CA PRO A 479 -13.70 28.79 -11.95
C PRO A 479 -13.91 28.08 -10.60
N ASN A 480 -13.32 26.90 -10.43
CA ASN A 480 -13.37 26.02 -9.24
C ASN A 480 -14.73 25.38 -8.94
N ASN A 481 -15.72 25.56 -9.82
CA ASN A 481 -17.09 25.10 -9.61
C ASN A 481 -17.43 23.79 -10.31
N PHE A 482 -16.56 23.25 -11.16
CA PHE A 482 -16.60 21.85 -11.59
C PHE A 482 -15.53 21.07 -10.85
N LYS A 483 -15.85 19.86 -10.37
CA LYS A 483 -14.89 18.94 -9.78
C LYS A 483 -15.13 17.51 -10.24
N LEU A 484 -14.03 16.83 -10.55
CA LEU A 484 -13.95 15.38 -10.65
C LEU A 484 -12.89 14.91 -9.65
N ALA A 485 -13.29 14.18 -8.63
CA ALA A 485 -12.44 13.91 -7.47
C ALA A 485 -12.52 12.45 -7.00
N ILE A 486 -11.55 12.05 -6.17
CA ILE A 486 -11.63 10.83 -5.37
C ILE A 486 -11.96 11.27 -3.93
N GLN A 487 -13.14 10.93 -3.42
CA GLN A 487 -13.57 11.27 -2.07
C GLN A 487 -14.14 10.04 -1.39
N ASN A 488 -13.70 9.74 -0.17
CA ASN A 488 -14.16 8.58 0.59
C ASN A 488 -14.10 7.27 -0.23
N ASN A 489 -13.04 7.10 -1.03
CA ASN A 489 -12.83 5.95 -1.90
C ASN A 489 -13.88 5.78 -3.01
N GLN A 490 -14.47 6.89 -3.44
CA GLN A 490 -15.42 6.94 -4.55
C GLN A 490 -14.98 7.98 -5.58
N VAL A 491 -15.32 7.75 -6.84
CA VAL A 491 -15.19 8.77 -7.89
C VAL A 491 -16.37 9.72 -7.76
N VAL A 492 -16.13 11.02 -7.65
CA VAL A 492 -17.18 12.01 -7.43
C VAL A 492 -17.14 13.08 -8.51
N VAL A 493 -18.27 13.28 -9.19
CA VAL A 493 -18.52 14.47 -10.00
C VAL A 493 -19.33 15.46 -9.18
N GLU A 494 -18.88 16.71 -9.19
CA GLU A 494 -19.57 17.83 -8.56
C GLU A 494 -19.61 19.04 -9.50
N ILE A 495 -20.80 19.62 -9.64
CA ILE A 495 -21.02 20.95 -10.23
C ILE A 495 -21.58 21.81 -9.11
N VAL A 496 -20.86 22.85 -8.75
CA VAL A 496 -21.24 23.86 -7.76
C VAL A 496 -21.71 25.09 -8.51
N ASP A 497 -22.95 25.53 -8.30
CA ASP A 497 -23.42 26.83 -8.80
C ASP A 497 -23.28 27.03 -10.33
N ALA A 498 -23.80 26.09 -11.13
CA ALA A 498 -24.04 26.36 -12.54
C ALA A 498 -25.19 27.37 -12.68
N THR A 499 -24.99 28.42 -13.48
CA THR A 499 -25.94 29.55 -13.57
C THR A 499 -26.49 29.74 -14.98
N TRP A 500 -27.79 30.02 -15.09
CA TRP A 500 -28.43 30.48 -16.32
C TRP A 500 -29.72 31.26 -16.02
N GLN A 501 -30.23 31.98 -17.01
CA GLN A 501 -31.48 32.73 -16.88
C GLN A 501 -32.71 31.82 -17.09
N GLN A 502 -33.07 31.06 -16.06
CA GLN A 502 -34.14 30.05 -16.13
C GLN A 502 -35.53 30.66 -16.37
N VAL A 503 -35.89 31.70 -15.63
CA VAL A 503 -37.10 32.50 -15.90
C VAL A 503 -36.65 33.89 -16.35
N VAL A 504 -37.42 34.57 -17.20
CA VAL A 504 -37.08 35.92 -17.66
C VAL A 504 -36.76 36.82 -16.45
N GLY A 505 -35.55 37.37 -16.40
CA GLY A 505 -35.09 38.20 -15.27
C GLY A 505 -34.75 37.44 -13.97
N VAL A 506 -34.73 36.11 -13.98
CA VAL A 506 -34.35 35.28 -12.82
C VAL A 506 -33.19 34.36 -13.21
N THR A 507 -32.08 34.51 -12.49
CA THR A 507 -30.94 33.61 -12.59
C THR A 507 -31.14 32.44 -11.63
N GLY A 508 -31.21 31.23 -12.17
CA GLY A 508 -31.19 30.01 -11.40
C GLY A 508 -29.75 29.60 -11.10
N HIS A 509 -29.53 29.01 -9.94
CA HIS A 509 -28.25 28.49 -9.48
C HIS A 509 -28.42 27.00 -9.18
N PHE A 510 -27.70 26.14 -9.88
CA PHE A 510 -27.83 24.69 -9.82
C PHE A 510 -26.57 24.06 -9.25
N GLY A 511 -26.74 23.09 -8.36
CA GLY A 511 -25.67 22.21 -7.94
C GLY A 511 -26.03 20.75 -8.15
N TYR A 512 -25.04 19.95 -8.54
CA TYR A 512 -25.16 18.53 -8.75
C TYR A 512 -23.96 17.82 -8.14
N ARG A 513 -24.20 16.72 -7.45
CA ARG A 513 -23.16 15.82 -6.97
C ARG A 513 -23.60 14.38 -7.18
N GLN A 514 -22.71 13.57 -7.72
CA GLN A 514 -22.88 12.13 -7.86
C GLN A 514 -21.57 11.43 -7.54
N ALA A 515 -21.63 10.48 -6.61
CA ALA A 515 -20.53 9.59 -6.32
C ALA A 515 -20.73 8.23 -7.00
N TYR A 516 -19.63 7.59 -7.37
CA TYR A 516 -19.59 6.30 -8.06
C TYR A 516 -18.63 5.33 -7.36
N ASN A 517 -19.02 4.06 -7.30
CA ASN A 517 -18.19 2.97 -6.82
C ASN A 517 -17.53 2.27 -8.00
N LEU A 518 -16.21 2.15 -7.99
CA LEU A 518 -15.50 1.24 -8.89
C LEU A 518 -15.53 -0.17 -8.30
N ILE A 519 -16.23 -1.08 -8.98
CA ILE A 519 -16.44 -2.45 -8.54
C ILE A 519 -15.92 -3.44 -9.59
N LEU A 520 -15.85 -4.70 -9.19
CA LEU A 520 -15.53 -5.82 -10.06
C LEU A 520 -16.75 -6.73 -10.20
N LYS A 521 -17.26 -6.89 -11.43
CA LYS A 521 -18.39 -7.76 -11.72
C LYS A 521 -17.92 -9.05 -12.38
N ASN A 522 -18.41 -10.19 -11.91
CA ASN A 522 -18.14 -11.48 -12.54
C ASN A 522 -19.18 -11.76 -13.64
N GLU A 523 -18.71 -11.89 -14.88
CA GLU A 523 -19.52 -12.26 -16.05
C GLU A 523 -18.85 -13.46 -16.72
N ASN A 524 -19.51 -14.62 -16.74
CA ASN A 524 -18.99 -15.84 -17.37
C ASN A 524 -17.57 -16.23 -16.90
N ASN A 525 -17.28 -16.11 -15.59
CA ASN A 525 -15.96 -16.34 -14.97
C ASN A 525 -14.87 -15.34 -15.40
N VAL A 526 -15.24 -14.22 -16.03
CA VAL A 526 -14.35 -13.10 -16.34
C VAL A 526 -14.76 -11.92 -15.47
N TYR A 527 -13.82 -11.45 -14.65
CA TYR A 527 -14.01 -10.26 -13.85
C TYR A 527 -13.82 -9.00 -14.70
N LYS A 528 -14.82 -8.11 -14.67
CA LYS A 528 -14.88 -6.88 -15.45
C LYS A 528 -15.00 -5.67 -14.52
N PRO A 529 -14.16 -4.63 -14.68
CA PRO A 529 -14.30 -3.40 -13.92
C PRO A 529 -15.56 -2.66 -14.36
N MET A 530 -16.29 -2.12 -13.39
CA MET A 530 -17.50 -1.34 -13.63
C MET A 530 -17.59 -0.16 -12.67
N LEU A 531 -18.12 0.95 -13.17
CA LEU A 531 -18.38 2.15 -12.38
C LEU A 531 -19.88 2.25 -12.13
N GLU A 532 -20.32 1.95 -10.90
CA GLU A 532 -21.73 2.02 -10.51
C GLU A 532 -22.04 3.31 -9.77
N GLU A 533 -23.18 3.93 -10.09
CA GLU A 533 -23.71 5.05 -9.32
C GLU A 533 -23.93 4.63 -7.87
N SER A 534 -23.30 5.34 -6.94
CA SER A 534 -23.64 5.20 -5.53
C SER A 534 -24.96 5.92 -5.24
N GLY A 535 -25.65 5.52 -4.17
CA GLY A 535 -26.84 6.24 -3.69
C GLY A 535 -26.55 7.66 -3.14
N ASP A 536 -25.30 8.09 -3.13
CA ASP A 536 -24.89 9.43 -2.71
C ASP A 536 -24.93 10.41 -3.89
N VAL A 537 -26.15 10.91 -4.10
CA VAL A 537 -26.50 11.90 -5.11
C VAL A 537 -27.23 13.06 -4.47
N THR A 538 -26.89 14.26 -4.92
CA THR A 538 -27.51 15.51 -4.46
C THR A 538 -27.78 16.42 -5.64
N ILE A 539 -29.01 16.91 -5.72
CA ILE A 539 -29.38 18.02 -6.58
C ILE A 539 -29.73 19.20 -5.67
N SER A 540 -29.15 20.36 -5.96
CA SER A 540 -29.47 21.60 -5.25
C SER A 540 -29.83 22.69 -6.23
N TYR A 541 -30.70 23.58 -5.79
CA TYR A 541 -31.14 24.70 -6.59
C TYR A 541 -31.37 25.92 -5.69
N MET A 542 -31.03 27.12 -6.16
CA MET A 542 -31.36 28.35 -5.45
C MET A 542 -31.64 29.54 -6.38
N VAL A 543 -32.40 30.50 -5.84
CA VAL A 543 -32.69 31.82 -6.43
C VAL A 543 -32.70 32.87 -5.33
N THR A 544 -32.69 34.15 -5.72
CA THR A 544 -32.89 35.26 -4.77
C THR A 544 -34.30 35.23 -4.17
N GLU A 545 -34.43 35.67 -2.92
CA GLU A 545 -35.74 35.76 -2.26
C GLU A 545 -36.69 36.73 -2.99
N GLU A 546 -36.16 37.78 -3.62
CA GLU A 546 -36.93 38.72 -4.42
C GLU A 546 -37.56 38.06 -5.66
N ALA A 547 -36.76 37.29 -6.41
CA ALA A 547 -37.25 36.51 -7.54
C ALA A 547 -38.28 35.46 -7.08
N TRP A 548 -38.01 34.80 -5.94
CA TRP A 548 -38.93 33.85 -5.35
C TRP A 548 -40.30 34.47 -5.02
N LYS A 549 -40.33 35.64 -4.37
CA LYS A 549 -41.58 36.33 -4.02
C LYS A 549 -42.39 36.74 -5.25
N THR A 550 -41.72 37.14 -6.33
CA THR A 550 -42.39 37.67 -7.52
C THR A 550 -42.76 36.60 -8.54
N LYS A 551 -42.05 35.48 -8.59
CA LYS A 551 -42.20 34.45 -9.64
C LYS A 551 -42.24 33.03 -9.11
N GLN A 552 -42.75 32.84 -7.89
CA GLN A 552 -42.74 31.56 -7.16
C GLN A 552 -43.19 30.37 -8.02
N ASP A 553 -44.40 30.42 -8.59
CA ASP A 553 -44.96 29.28 -9.32
C ASP A 553 -44.19 28.95 -10.60
N ALA A 554 -43.67 29.98 -11.28
CA ALA A 554 -42.81 29.79 -12.46
C ALA A 554 -41.46 29.15 -12.08
N ILE A 555 -40.86 29.56 -10.97
CA ILE A 555 -39.62 28.99 -10.44
C ILE A 555 -39.82 27.54 -10.05
N ILE A 556 -40.89 27.21 -9.32
CA ILE A 556 -41.19 25.83 -8.92
C ILE A 556 -41.41 24.96 -10.16
N SER A 557 -42.20 25.43 -11.14
CA SER A 557 -42.46 24.69 -12.38
C SER A 557 -41.18 24.43 -13.18
N ALA A 558 -40.29 25.43 -13.30
CA ALA A 558 -39.01 25.25 -13.96
C ALA A 558 -38.07 24.30 -13.18
N THR A 559 -38.13 24.35 -11.84
CA THR A 559 -37.36 23.46 -10.96
C THR A 559 -37.86 22.01 -11.04
N VAL A 560 -39.17 21.78 -11.23
CA VAL A 560 -39.72 20.44 -11.51
C VAL A 560 -39.04 19.83 -12.74
N GLY A 561 -39.03 20.55 -13.86
CA GLY A 561 -38.38 20.09 -15.08
C GLY A 561 -36.88 19.83 -14.90
N LEU A 562 -36.19 20.67 -14.14
CA LEU A 562 -34.77 20.51 -13.81
C LEU A 562 -34.50 19.27 -12.96
N VAL A 563 -35.22 19.08 -11.86
CA VAL A 563 -34.98 17.96 -10.92
C VAL A 563 -35.29 16.63 -11.61
N VAL A 564 -36.47 16.52 -12.23
CA VAL A 564 -36.86 15.31 -12.96
C VAL A 564 -35.93 15.07 -14.13
N GLY A 565 -35.60 16.12 -14.88
CA GLY A 565 -34.70 15.99 -16.02
C GLY A 565 -33.30 15.54 -15.62
N THR A 566 -32.82 15.93 -14.44
CA THR A 566 -31.50 15.50 -13.93
C THR A 566 -31.52 14.03 -13.48
N ILE A 567 -32.62 13.60 -12.87
CA ILE A 567 -32.81 12.21 -12.41
C ILE A 567 -33.02 11.26 -13.61
N ILE A 568 -33.79 11.67 -14.60
CA ILE A 568 -34.28 10.80 -15.68
C ILE A 568 -33.46 10.98 -16.96
N GLY A 569 -32.88 12.15 -17.18
CA GLY A 569 -32.05 12.48 -18.34
C GLY A 569 -32.79 13.01 -19.55
N THR A 570 -33.96 13.62 -19.40
CA THR A 570 -34.68 14.25 -20.52
C THR A 570 -35.60 15.37 -20.05
N ALA A 571 -36.14 16.17 -20.97
CA ALA A 571 -37.17 17.15 -20.65
C ALA A 571 -38.44 16.45 -20.14
N PHE A 572 -38.91 16.84 -18.96
CA PHE A 572 -40.17 16.34 -18.41
C PHE A 572 -41.28 17.37 -18.64
N SER A 573 -42.24 17.05 -19.51
CA SER A 573 -43.31 17.95 -19.92
C SER A 573 -44.62 17.78 -19.14
N LYS A 574 -44.78 16.67 -18.40
CA LYS A 574 -45.99 16.40 -17.62
C LYS A 574 -45.84 16.90 -16.19
N LEU A 575 -46.34 18.10 -15.90
CA LEU A 575 -46.35 18.58 -14.53
C LEU A 575 -47.36 17.75 -13.70
N SER A 576 -46.89 16.87 -12.82
CA SER A 576 -47.78 16.18 -11.87
C SER A 576 -48.00 17.08 -10.64
N ASP A 577 -49.26 17.30 -10.26
CA ASP A 577 -49.61 18.11 -9.09
C ASP A 577 -48.93 17.60 -7.81
N LYS A 578 -48.74 16.27 -7.72
CA LYS A 578 -48.03 15.61 -6.63
C LYS A 578 -46.58 16.10 -6.56
N LEU A 579 -45.87 16.06 -7.69
CA LEU A 579 -44.48 16.46 -7.77
C LEU A 579 -44.29 17.96 -7.56
N TYR A 580 -45.20 18.78 -8.09
CA TYR A 580 -45.21 20.22 -7.83
C TYR A 580 -45.32 20.52 -6.33
N LYS A 581 -46.30 19.92 -5.64
CA LYS A 581 -46.49 20.07 -4.19
C LYS A 581 -45.30 19.55 -3.39
N PHE A 582 -44.74 18.41 -3.80
CA PHE A 582 -43.56 17.82 -3.18
C PHE A 582 -42.37 18.78 -3.25
N LEU A 583 -41.98 19.24 -4.44
CA LEU A 583 -40.82 20.15 -4.57
C LEU A 583 -41.08 21.50 -3.89
N LYS A 584 -42.31 22.04 -3.97
CA LYS A 584 -42.70 23.26 -3.23
C LYS A 584 -42.45 23.11 -1.72
N SER A 585 -42.75 21.94 -1.14
CA SER A 585 -42.55 21.67 0.28
C SER A 585 -41.07 21.60 0.69
N LYS A 586 -40.17 21.35 -0.27
CA LYS A 586 -38.73 21.21 -0.04
C LYS A 586 -37.98 22.53 -0.16
N PHE A 587 -38.61 23.60 -0.64
CA PHE A 587 -38.00 24.93 -0.67
C PHE A 587 -37.93 25.53 0.73
N ILE A 588 -36.74 26.02 1.08
CA ILE A 588 -36.46 26.75 2.31
C ILE A 588 -36.07 28.18 1.93
N VAL A 589 -36.77 29.17 2.49
CA VAL A 589 -36.43 30.59 2.31
C VAL A 589 -35.67 31.07 3.54
N LYS A 590 -34.38 31.34 3.36
CA LYS A 590 -33.49 31.82 4.43
C LYS A 590 -32.35 32.63 3.84
N ASN A 591 -31.82 33.60 4.59
CA ASN A 591 -30.64 34.39 4.21
C ASN A 591 -30.77 35.05 2.82
N LYS A 592 -31.93 35.66 2.52
CA LYS A 592 -32.22 36.33 1.23
C LYS A 592 -32.23 35.42 0.00
N LYS A 593 -32.37 34.10 0.20
CA LYS A 593 -32.41 33.09 -0.86
C LYS A 593 -33.55 32.11 -0.62
N ALA A 594 -34.13 31.61 -1.71
CA ALA A 594 -34.98 30.42 -1.68
C ALA A 594 -34.18 29.25 -2.27
N SER A 595 -34.03 28.18 -1.50
CA SER A 595 -33.19 27.04 -1.87
C SER A 595 -33.91 25.70 -1.73
N LEU A 596 -33.59 24.78 -2.62
CA LEU A 596 -34.05 23.40 -2.65
C LEU A 596 -32.83 22.48 -2.57
N LYS A 597 -32.95 21.38 -1.82
CA LYS A 597 -31.99 20.27 -1.85
C LYS A 597 -32.75 18.94 -1.93
N ILE A 598 -32.41 18.14 -2.92
CA ILE A 598 -32.92 16.79 -3.20
C ILE A 598 -31.76 15.82 -3.00
N SER A 599 -31.95 14.84 -2.13
CA SER A 599 -30.97 13.79 -1.81
C SER A 599 -31.38 12.45 -2.44
N GLY A 600 -30.51 11.44 -2.38
CA GLY A 600 -30.82 10.08 -2.88
C GLY A 600 -32.13 9.48 -2.37
N LYS A 601 -32.57 9.80 -1.14
CA LYS A 601 -33.89 9.36 -0.63
C LYS A 601 -35.05 10.01 -1.37
N ASP A 602 -34.91 11.30 -1.67
CA ASP A 602 -35.93 12.08 -2.38
C ASP A 602 -36.03 11.66 -3.86
N ILE A 603 -34.95 11.17 -4.45
CA ILE A 603 -34.92 10.77 -5.88
C ILE A 603 -35.88 9.62 -6.16
N ASN A 604 -35.93 8.60 -5.29
CA ASN A 604 -36.86 7.49 -5.48
C ASN A 604 -38.33 7.97 -5.46
N GLU A 605 -38.66 8.87 -4.54
CA GLU A 605 -39.99 9.50 -4.47
C GLU A 605 -40.30 10.30 -5.74
N VAL A 606 -39.33 11.05 -6.27
CA VAL A 606 -39.50 11.80 -7.53
C VAL A 606 -39.72 10.86 -8.72
N ILE A 607 -39.00 9.74 -8.81
CA ILE A 607 -39.19 8.75 -9.88
C ILE A 607 -40.59 8.16 -9.80
N GLU A 608 -41.06 7.77 -8.62
CA GLU A 608 -42.42 7.24 -8.42
C GLU A 608 -43.50 8.27 -8.79
N MET A 609 -43.30 9.55 -8.45
CA MET A 609 -44.23 10.64 -8.78
C MET A 609 -44.17 11.11 -10.24
N SER A 610 -43.19 10.64 -11.02
CA SER A 610 -43.04 10.98 -12.44
C SER A 610 -43.96 10.16 -13.37
N ASP A 611 -44.58 9.09 -12.85
CA ASP A 611 -45.43 8.15 -13.59
C ASP A 611 -44.75 7.54 -14.83
N LEU A 612 -43.41 7.49 -14.88
CA LEU A 612 -42.67 6.86 -15.98
C LEU A 612 -42.51 5.36 -15.77
N SER A 613 -42.81 4.59 -16.83
CA SER A 613 -42.55 3.15 -16.82
C SER A 613 -41.06 2.84 -16.94
N LYS A 614 -40.66 1.63 -16.50
CA LYS A 614 -39.28 1.13 -16.71
C LYS A 614 -38.87 1.15 -18.19
N SER A 615 -39.80 0.89 -19.13
CA SER A 615 -39.52 0.90 -20.56
C SER A 615 -39.30 2.31 -21.12
N GLN A 616 -40.02 3.31 -20.61
CA GLN A 616 -39.77 4.73 -20.94
C GLN A 616 -38.41 5.18 -20.42
N LEU A 617 -38.07 4.86 -19.16
CA LEU A 617 -36.75 5.15 -18.58
C LEU A 617 -35.61 4.53 -19.40
N LEU A 618 -35.76 3.26 -19.79
CA LEU A 618 -34.78 2.59 -20.65
C LEU A 618 -34.65 3.26 -22.03
N SER A 619 -35.77 3.71 -22.62
CA SER A 619 -35.76 4.39 -23.92
C SER A 619 -35.04 5.74 -23.86
N ILE A 620 -35.22 6.48 -22.76
CA ILE A 620 -34.50 7.74 -22.50
C ILE A 620 -33.00 7.48 -22.33
N LYS A 621 -32.63 6.47 -21.51
CA LYS A 621 -31.23 6.06 -21.36
C LYS A 621 -30.59 5.70 -22.71
N LYS A 622 -31.29 4.94 -23.56
CA LYS A 622 -30.84 4.60 -24.92
C LYS A 622 -30.66 5.82 -25.83
N ALA A 623 -31.55 6.82 -25.73
CA ALA A 623 -31.40 8.07 -26.49
C ALA A 623 -30.14 8.84 -26.05
N ASN A 624 -29.93 8.98 -24.74
CA ASN A 624 -28.73 9.64 -24.19
C ASN A 624 -27.44 8.89 -24.53
N ALA A 625 -27.50 7.56 -24.53
CA ALA A 625 -26.40 6.70 -24.95
C ALA A 625 -26.04 6.94 -26.42
N LYS A 626 -27.04 6.97 -27.32
CA LYS A 626 -26.82 7.25 -28.74
C LYS A 626 -26.15 8.61 -28.96
N ILE A 627 -26.60 9.63 -28.25
CA ILE A 627 -25.94 10.94 -28.30
C ILE A 627 -24.49 10.82 -27.80
N SER A 628 -24.28 10.13 -26.68
CA SER A 628 -22.95 9.98 -26.10
C SER A 628 -22.01 9.27 -27.07
N THR A 629 -22.47 8.22 -27.76
CA THR A 629 -21.69 7.49 -28.77
C THR A 629 -21.38 8.32 -30.01
N GLU A 630 -22.31 9.17 -30.46
CA GLU A 630 -22.09 10.13 -31.55
C GLU A 630 -21.01 11.16 -31.16
N GLU A 631 -21.07 11.71 -29.95
CA GLU A 631 -20.15 12.77 -29.50
C GLU A 631 -18.75 12.22 -29.18
N VAL A 632 -18.62 11.06 -28.51
CA VAL A 632 -17.30 10.42 -28.29
C VAL A 632 -16.68 9.92 -29.59
N GLY A 633 -17.50 9.66 -30.62
CA GLY A 633 -17.05 9.36 -31.98
C GLY A 633 -16.20 10.45 -32.62
N LEU A 634 -16.23 11.67 -32.06
CA LEU A 634 -15.50 12.84 -32.53
C LEU A 634 -14.24 13.15 -31.70
N ILE A 635 -13.91 12.27 -30.75
CA ILE A 635 -12.64 12.31 -30.01
C ILE A 635 -11.51 11.85 -30.94
N SER A 636 -10.36 12.49 -30.90
CA SER A 636 -9.17 12.02 -31.62
C SER A 636 -8.52 10.85 -30.89
N GLN A 637 -7.62 10.13 -31.57
CA GLN A 637 -6.94 8.97 -30.97
C GLN A 637 -6.20 9.30 -29.66
N ASN A 638 -5.69 10.53 -29.52
CA ASN A 638 -5.02 11.02 -28.31
C ASN A 638 -5.97 11.58 -27.21
N GLY A 639 -7.28 11.34 -27.33
CA GLY A 639 -8.26 11.76 -26.32
C GLY A 639 -8.72 13.21 -26.37
N SER A 640 -8.25 14.02 -27.32
CA SER A 640 -8.69 15.42 -27.45
C SER A 640 -9.98 15.57 -28.26
N THR A 641 -10.73 16.66 -28.05
CA THR A 641 -11.87 17.04 -28.91
C THR A 641 -11.61 18.42 -29.50
N SER A 642 -11.82 18.59 -30.80
CA SER A 642 -11.61 19.89 -31.44
C SER A 642 -12.52 20.97 -30.84
N LEU A 643 -12.05 22.22 -30.82
CA LEU A 643 -12.84 23.36 -30.33
C LEU A 643 -14.15 23.53 -31.12
N GLU A 644 -14.15 23.21 -32.42
CA GLU A 644 -15.33 23.23 -33.27
C GLU A 644 -16.37 22.20 -32.81
N ASN A 645 -15.95 20.96 -32.57
CA ASN A 645 -16.85 19.90 -32.08
C ASN A 645 -17.40 20.23 -30.68
N LEU A 646 -16.55 20.73 -29.78
CA LEU A 646 -16.99 21.21 -28.46
C LEU A 646 -18.02 22.33 -28.59
N ALA A 647 -17.80 23.29 -29.50
CA ALA A 647 -18.74 24.37 -29.75
C ALA A 647 -20.08 23.85 -30.31
N LEU A 648 -20.07 22.84 -31.19
CA LEU A 648 -21.29 22.20 -31.70
C LEU A 648 -22.10 21.56 -30.56
N PHE A 649 -21.46 20.82 -29.66
CA PHE A 649 -22.13 20.16 -28.53
C PHE A 649 -22.69 21.16 -27.52
N LYS A 650 -21.91 22.22 -27.23
CA LYS A 650 -22.32 23.32 -26.35
C LYS A 650 -23.48 24.11 -26.94
N ASN A 651 -23.47 24.38 -28.25
CA ASN A 651 -24.51 25.17 -28.91
C ASN A 651 -25.81 24.41 -29.19
N LYS A 652 -25.80 23.07 -29.21
CA LYS A 652 -27.02 22.27 -29.38
C LYS A 652 -27.91 22.39 -28.12
N PRO A 653 -29.10 23.01 -28.17
CA PRO A 653 -29.94 23.22 -26.99
C PRO A 653 -30.41 21.89 -26.38
N ARG A 654 -30.20 21.72 -25.07
CA ARG A 654 -30.61 20.52 -24.31
C ARG A 654 -31.05 20.90 -22.90
N PRO A 655 -31.99 20.18 -22.25
CA PRO A 655 -32.23 20.33 -20.83
C PRO A 655 -30.95 20.07 -20.02
N ILE A 656 -30.77 20.80 -18.91
CA ILE A 656 -29.58 20.66 -18.04
C ILE A 656 -29.38 19.21 -17.57
N GLY A 657 -30.47 18.53 -17.24
CA GLY A 657 -30.41 17.15 -16.77
C GLY A 657 -30.03 16.12 -17.83
N GLU A 658 -30.42 16.34 -19.09
CA GLU A 658 -29.96 15.51 -20.21
C GLU A 658 -28.44 15.64 -20.37
N ARG A 659 -27.90 16.87 -20.28
CA ARG A 659 -26.44 17.10 -20.34
C ARG A 659 -25.69 16.38 -19.23
N VAL A 660 -26.19 16.46 -17.99
CA VAL A 660 -25.59 15.78 -16.84
C VAL A 660 -25.56 14.27 -17.04
N GLN A 661 -26.64 13.67 -17.56
CA GLN A 661 -26.72 12.24 -17.82
C GLN A 661 -25.80 11.77 -18.96
N ILE A 662 -25.73 12.53 -20.06
CA ILE A 662 -24.76 12.28 -21.16
C ILE A 662 -23.33 12.34 -20.62
N LEU A 663 -23.02 13.36 -19.82
CA LEU A 663 -21.72 13.52 -19.19
C LEU A 663 -21.38 12.35 -18.26
N GLY A 664 -22.33 11.85 -17.48
CA GLY A 664 -22.16 10.67 -16.63
C GLY A 664 -21.84 9.40 -17.44
N LEU A 665 -22.55 9.15 -18.54
CA LEU A 665 -22.29 8.01 -19.42
C LEU A 665 -20.88 8.05 -20.02
N LYS A 666 -20.44 9.24 -20.43
CA LYS A 666 -19.11 9.48 -20.97
C LYS A 666 -18.00 9.35 -19.92
N LEU A 667 -18.24 9.79 -18.69
CA LEU A 667 -17.30 9.59 -17.58
C LEU A 667 -17.08 8.10 -17.34
N VAL A 668 -18.18 7.33 -17.22
CA VAL A 668 -18.13 5.88 -17.03
C VAL A 668 -17.32 5.23 -18.16
N SER A 669 -17.56 5.59 -19.42
CA SER A 669 -16.83 4.98 -20.53
C SER A 669 -15.36 5.38 -20.59
N GLY A 670 -15.03 6.64 -20.32
CA GLY A 670 -13.65 7.11 -20.25
C GLY A 670 -12.85 6.39 -19.18
N LEU A 671 -13.43 6.21 -17.98
CA LEU A 671 -12.78 5.51 -16.89
C LEU A 671 -12.62 4.01 -17.19
N ILE A 672 -13.64 3.34 -17.73
CA ILE A 672 -13.56 1.89 -17.98
C ILE A 672 -12.63 1.54 -19.14
N THR A 673 -12.48 2.43 -20.13
CA THR A 673 -11.55 2.21 -21.26
C THR A 673 -10.10 2.05 -20.81
N THR A 674 -9.69 2.67 -19.69
CA THR A 674 -8.30 2.59 -19.22
C THR A 674 -7.89 1.19 -18.77
N PHE A 675 -8.83 0.28 -18.52
CA PHE A 675 -8.53 -1.13 -18.23
C PHE A 675 -8.28 -1.98 -19.47
N GLY A 676 -8.59 -1.44 -20.66
CA GLY A 676 -8.78 -2.22 -21.86
C GLY A 676 -7.94 -1.81 -23.06
N TRP A 677 -6.88 -1.02 -22.92
CA TRP A 677 -6.00 -0.73 -24.06
C TRP A 677 -5.28 -1.99 -24.58
N SER A 678 -5.05 -2.03 -25.89
CA SER A 678 -4.44 -3.09 -26.70
C SER A 678 -4.02 -2.49 -28.05
N ILE A 679 -3.18 -3.25 -28.77
CA ILE A 679 -2.55 -2.80 -30.01
C ILE A 679 -3.60 -2.64 -31.12
N GLY A 680 -3.55 -1.51 -31.82
CA GLY A 680 -4.47 -1.20 -32.94
C GLY A 680 -5.82 -0.64 -32.51
N PHE A 681 -6.02 -0.39 -31.22
CA PHE A 681 -7.25 0.24 -30.75
C PHE A 681 -7.38 1.72 -31.14
N VAL A 682 -8.64 2.12 -31.29
CA VAL A 682 -9.04 3.50 -31.53
C VAL A 682 -9.98 3.90 -30.38
N LEU A 683 -9.52 4.85 -29.55
CA LEU A 683 -10.22 5.30 -28.34
C LEU A 683 -11.73 5.57 -28.54
N PRO A 684 -12.17 6.33 -29.56
CA PRO A 684 -13.58 6.54 -29.84
C PRO A 684 -14.44 5.28 -29.92
N ASP A 685 -13.92 4.18 -30.47
CA ASP A 685 -14.72 2.98 -30.70
C ASP A 685 -14.92 2.20 -29.41
N ILE A 686 -13.90 2.07 -28.57
CA ILE A 686 -14.04 1.45 -27.23
C ILE A 686 -15.00 2.28 -26.37
N LEU A 687 -14.91 3.61 -26.40
CA LEU A 687 -15.84 4.46 -25.65
C LEU A 687 -17.28 4.18 -26.05
N LYS A 688 -17.56 3.99 -27.35
CA LYS A 688 -18.90 3.61 -27.85
C LYS A 688 -19.30 2.23 -27.35
N ASP A 689 -18.41 1.25 -27.42
CA ASP A 689 -18.67 -0.12 -26.98
C ASP A 689 -19.01 -0.17 -25.49
N VAL A 690 -18.26 0.55 -24.65
CA VAL A 690 -18.54 0.64 -23.22
C VAL A 690 -19.89 1.32 -22.94
N ILE A 691 -20.22 2.41 -23.64
CA ILE A 691 -21.52 3.07 -23.50
C ILE A 691 -22.66 2.11 -23.90
N ASN A 692 -22.52 1.42 -25.02
CA ASN A 692 -23.51 0.47 -25.52
C ASN A 692 -23.66 -0.74 -24.58
N ALA A 693 -22.54 -1.26 -24.07
CA ALA A 693 -22.49 -2.35 -23.09
C ALA A 693 -23.28 -2.01 -21.82
N ASN A 694 -23.00 -0.84 -21.24
CA ASN A 694 -23.65 -0.37 -20.02
C ASN A 694 -25.18 -0.24 -20.19
N ILE A 695 -25.64 0.15 -21.37
CA ILE A 695 -27.05 0.43 -21.64
C ILE A 695 -27.83 -0.83 -22.01
N ASN A 696 -27.18 -1.79 -22.66
CA ASN A 696 -27.79 -3.06 -23.03
C ASN A 696 -27.60 -4.14 -21.95
N ASN A 697 -26.86 -3.85 -20.88
CA ASN A 697 -26.35 -4.85 -19.93
C ASN A 697 -25.58 -5.98 -20.61
N ASP A 698 -24.92 -5.66 -21.73
CA ASP A 698 -24.09 -6.59 -22.50
C ASP A 698 -22.63 -6.29 -22.19
N PHE A 699 -22.15 -6.87 -21.10
CA PHE A 699 -20.81 -6.58 -20.61
C PHE A 699 -19.74 -7.44 -21.27
N GLU A 700 -20.08 -8.36 -22.18
CA GLU A 700 -19.10 -9.26 -22.82
C GLU A 700 -18.00 -8.49 -23.55
N VAL A 701 -18.35 -7.36 -24.17
CA VAL A 701 -17.43 -6.48 -24.89
C VAL A 701 -16.49 -5.66 -23.99
N LEU A 702 -16.78 -5.56 -22.68
CA LEU A 702 -15.90 -4.83 -21.75
C LEU A 702 -14.57 -5.57 -21.55
N PRO A 703 -13.45 -4.84 -21.38
CA PRO A 703 -12.18 -5.46 -21.08
C PRO A 703 -12.25 -6.24 -19.76
N GLY A 704 -11.63 -7.42 -19.74
CA GLY A 704 -11.44 -8.16 -18.49
C GLY A 704 -10.32 -7.52 -17.69
N ILE A 705 -10.46 -7.47 -16.35
CA ILE A 705 -9.44 -6.90 -15.45
C ILE A 705 -8.07 -7.61 -15.60
N GLN A 706 -8.08 -8.85 -16.08
CA GLN A 706 -6.88 -9.64 -16.29
C GLN A 706 -5.92 -8.99 -17.29
N GLN A 707 -6.44 -8.39 -18.37
CA GLN A 707 -5.61 -7.73 -19.38
C GLN A 707 -4.85 -6.54 -18.78
N PHE A 708 -5.54 -5.72 -17.98
CA PHE A 708 -4.92 -4.63 -17.23
C PHE A 708 -3.88 -5.15 -16.23
N THR A 709 -4.19 -6.24 -15.53
CA THR A 709 -3.29 -6.83 -14.53
C THR A 709 -1.98 -7.29 -15.17
N GLN A 710 -2.02 -7.86 -16.37
CA GLN A 710 -0.81 -8.23 -17.12
C GLN A 710 0.11 -7.03 -17.41
N GLN A 711 -0.45 -5.83 -17.61
CA GLN A 711 0.33 -4.60 -17.77
C GLN A 711 1.01 -4.18 -16.45
N CYS A 712 0.33 -4.41 -15.33
CA CYS A 712 0.80 -4.08 -13.99
C CYS A 712 1.97 -4.95 -13.55
N ILE A 713 1.85 -6.27 -13.70
CA ILE A 713 2.84 -7.24 -13.18
C ILE A 713 3.87 -7.69 -14.23
N GLY A 714 3.68 -7.35 -15.51
CA GLY A 714 4.55 -7.86 -16.59
C GLY A 714 6.03 -7.55 -16.38
N SER A 715 6.33 -6.36 -15.86
CA SER A 715 7.69 -5.89 -15.56
C SER A 715 8.13 -6.13 -14.11
N ILE A 716 7.26 -6.68 -13.25
CA ILE A 716 7.53 -7.00 -11.84
C ILE A 716 7.06 -8.44 -11.57
N GLN A 717 7.97 -9.40 -11.69
CA GLN A 717 7.64 -10.83 -11.64
C GLN A 717 8.12 -11.51 -10.35
N TRP A 718 7.38 -12.53 -9.94
CA TRP A 718 7.72 -13.43 -8.86
C TRP A 718 8.47 -14.68 -9.37
N PRO A 719 9.15 -15.45 -8.49
CA PRO A 719 10.10 -16.50 -8.88
C PRO A 719 9.60 -17.57 -9.83
N ASP A 720 8.29 -17.84 -9.85
CA ASP A 720 7.68 -18.92 -10.61
C ASP A 720 7.02 -18.49 -11.92
N ASN A 721 7.19 -17.22 -12.35
CA ASN A 721 6.55 -16.63 -13.52
C ASN A 721 5.02 -16.83 -13.53
N SER A 722 4.41 -16.81 -12.34
CA SER A 722 2.96 -16.92 -12.21
C SER A 722 2.25 -15.64 -12.63
N GLU A 723 1.08 -15.82 -13.23
CA GLU A 723 0.15 -14.74 -13.52
C GLU A 723 -0.74 -14.46 -12.30
N LEU A 724 -0.96 -13.19 -11.98
CA LEU A 724 -1.89 -12.78 -10.93
C LEU A 724 -3.33 -12.81 -11.48
N LYS A 725 -4.14 -13.77 -11.05
CA LYS A 725 -5.58 -13.87 -11.37
C LYS A 725 -6.39 -13.09 -10.35
N ILE A 726 -7.00 -11.99 -10.80
CA ILE A 726 -7.75 -11.07 -9.93
C ILE A 726 -9.17 -11.55 -9.70
N ASP A 727 -9.58 -11.56 -8.44
CA ASP A 727 -10.97 -11.77 -7.98
C ASP A 727 -11.43 -10.66 -7.01
N PHE A 728 -10.55 -9.72 -6.69
CA PHE A 728 -10.83 -8.58 -5.82
C PHE A 728 -10.30 -7.29 -6.44
N ALA A 729 -11.15 -6.25 -6.53
CA ALA A 729 -10.68 -4.91 -6.89
C ALA A 729 -11.54 -3.84 -6.24
N LYS A 730 -10.92 -2.80 -5.66
CA LYS A 730 -11.63 -1.60 -5.19
C LYS A 730 -10.71 -0.41 -4.93
N LEU A 731 -11.31 0.77 -4.87
CA LEU A 731 -10.69 1.96 -4.27
C LEU A 731 -10.77 1.86 -2.74
N GLN A 732 -9.64 2.04 -2.07
CA GLN A 732 -9.51 2.11 -0.61
C GLN A 732 -8.15 2.71 -0.24
N GLY A 733 -7.98 4.03 -0.27
CA GLY A 733 -6.68 4.70 -0.06
C GLY A 733 -5.64 4.48 -1.18
N VAL A 734 -5.75 3.36 -1.88
CA VAL A 734 -5.12 2.97 -3.14
C VAL A 734 -6.17 2.33 -4.06
N TYR A 735 -5.87 2.12 -5.34
CA TYR A 735 -6.61 1.15 -6.14
C TYR A 735 -5.96 -0.23 -5.94
N LEU A 736 -6.64 -1.10 -5.18
CA LEU A 736 -6.13 -2.41 -4.78
C LEU A 736 -6.72 -3.50 -5.66
N LEU A 737 -5.85 -4.30 -6.27
CA LEU A 737 -6.15 -5.52 -7.03
C LEU A 737 -5.66 -6.72 -6.20
N GLY A 738 -6.55 -7.59 -5.77
CA GLY A 738 -6.23 -8.81 -5.01
C GLY A 738 -6.50 -10.06 -5.83
N GLY A 739 -5.66 -11.09 -5.68
CA GLY A 739 -5.85 -12.33 -6.42
C GLY A 739 -4.91 -13.46 -6.03
N ASN A 740 -4.96 -14.52 -6.84
CA ASN A 740 -4.14 -15.71 -6.68
C ASN A 740 -3.08 -15.78 -7.78
N LEU A 741 -1.86 -16.21 -7.42
CA LEU A 741 -0.82 -16.50 -8.40
C LEU A 741 -1.09 -17.87 -9.03
N VAL A 742 -1.23 -17.90 -10.36
CA VAL A 742 -1.48 -19.12 -11.13
C VAL A 742 -0.38 -19.27 -12.16
N LYS A 743 0.27 -20.44 -12.18
CA LYS A 743 1.32 -20.73 -13.16
C LYS A 743 0.78 -20.64 -14.57
N ILE A 744 1.55 -19.97 -15.43
CA ILE A 744 1.35 -20.03 -16.87
C ILE A 744 1.76 -21.45 -17.32
N PRO A 745 0.88 -22.22 -17.98
CA PRO A 745 1.29 -23.50 -18.56
C PRO A 745 2.45 -23.27 -19.53
N GLU A 746 3.53 -24.04 -19.41
CA GLU A 746 4.59 -24.00 -20.42
C GLU A 746 3.98 -24.38 -21.77
N SER A 747 4.02 -23.45 -22.73
CA SER A 747 3.66 -23.73 -24.11
C SER A 747 4.68 -24.71 -24.68
N ASN A 748 4.29 -25.98 -24.81
CA ASN A 748 5.05 -27.03 -25.48
C ASN A 748 5.43 -26.68 -26.92
#